data_AF-A0AAX6MN02-F1
#
_entry.id   AF-A0AAX6MN02-F1
#
_cell.length_a   1.000
_cell.length_b   1.000
_cell.length_c   1.000
_cell.angle_alpha   90.00
_cell.angle_beta   90.00
_cell.angle_gamma   90.00
#
_symmetry.space_group_name_H-M   'P 1'
#
loop_
_entity.id
_entity.type
_entity.pdbx_description
1 polymer ?
#
loop_
_entity_poly.entity_id
_entity_poly.type
_entity_poly.pdbx_seq_one_letter_code
_entity_poly.pdbx_strand_id
1 'polypeptide(L)'
;MASVVRGTSLRAGGACVRCRKGKTKCVYENGRAPCRNCAKGMHECYLPSESMAHHHGQSPARPPRPRESLPGERSVSATSDRQPVASGTVLPRSMQSNSEKLNPELVTECERVISKTIPSCVAFHKPSFLQKLKNGSLEASIVNGLLTCAARSSPALIRRYGGQGGASAAAEHFAVKAINIIMQNLDNPSLADIQALCLLIIHEWGNRNAVRAYIYLGQAARMAQMFRIIAVHQNRDDPDQFIKEESFRRTLWLIYVLDCFLTSSPGRQPAVSHHDIKDVPLPCLDMSYNFGTPVYVRTLAGGPPPSLPTPTTPISEVGEFGHIVMATQAWRNVVEMLTTVTSATFSEEDCASLEAGIDSVRNSLPPHFMDNKTRQINLHITMGSGYTYAMLHCLLHCATIMVNRRRLLHLVTTDGFSHETWRMVPHVHLQTVDRVFAAADSVVALLLALESNADKDAVLNFPLVMLFSCFTACSTVAWFSLKGLTPGDLNETAESIVRDGMRFLQDGANIWILAVPWYRHLSVMNKVLRNGDRAHQRTQPEPIVPLMKEDTASQPDNPDSMDYERPQSANAQEQTDGRGSEPPRKSGFTTINGGSVGVSPPATASPPPGQTKAESPAPSSSGQPAESAPAAGNDMTAAELCVAFERQLLELDDLAAFMGGGV
;
A
#
# COMPACT_ATOMS: atom_id res chain seq x y z
N MET A 1 65.52 -17.00 23.76
CA MET A 1 64.43 -16.14 23.26
C MET A 1 63.21 -17.01 23.04
N ALA A 2 62.06 -16.66 23.61
CA ALA A 2 60.80 -17.41 23.44
C ALA A 2 59.84 -16.64 22.53
N SER A 3 59.19 -17.32 21.58
CA SER A 3 58.15 -16.74 20.74
C SER A 3 56.76 -17.09 21.33
N VAL A 4 55.97 -16.07 21.63
CA VAL A 4 54.68 -16.21 22.33
C VAL A 4 53.57 -16.44 21.31
N VAL A 5 53.03 -17.67 21.27
CA VAL A 5 51.76 -17.94 20.57
C VAL A 5 50.63 -17.34 21.41
N ARG A 6 50.05 -16.23 20.94
CA ARG A 6 48.89 -15.58 21.58
C ARG A 6 47.69 -16.53 21.59
N GLY A 7 47.36 -17.08 22.75
CA GLY A 7 46.10 -17.80 22.95
C GLY A 7 44.93 -16.82 22.88
N THR A 8 44.02 -17.03 21.92
CA THR A 8 42.72 -16.36 21.92
C THR A 8 41.87 -16.93 23.05
N SER A 9 41.80 -16.18 24.15
CA SER A 9 40.76 -16.39 25.16
C SER A 9 39.39 -16.27 24.50
N LEU A 10 38.55 -17.31 24.60
CA LEU A 10 37.17 -17.23 24.14
C LEU A 10 36.43 -16.20 24.99
N ARG A 11 36.09 -15.04 24.40
CA ARG A 11 35.21 -14.07 25.06
C ARG A 11 33.89 -14.76 25.40
N ALA A 12 33.38 -14.50 26.59
CA ALA A 12 32.13 -15.09 27.07
C ALA A 12 30.96 -14.71 26.14
N GLY A 13 30.10 -15.67 25.79
CA GLY A 13 28.84 -15.40 25.07
C GLY A 13 28.24 -16.57 24.30
N GLY A 14 29.04 -17.52 23.82
CA GLY A 14 28.56 -18.64 22.98
C GLY A 14 28.30 -19.95 23.73
N ALA A 15 27.12 -20.55 23.51
CA ALA A 15 26.86 -21.94 23.88
C ALA A 15 27.30 -22.90 22.74
N CYS A 16 27.96 -24.02 23.07
CA CYS A 16 28.35 -25.02 22.07
C CYS A 16 27.13 -25.64 21.37
N VAL A 17 27.32 -26.15 20.14
CA VAL A 17 26.21 -26.65 19.29
C VAL A 17 25.34 -27.68 20.03
N ARG A 18 25.94 -28.61 20.77
CA ARG A 18 25.20 -29.60 21.56
C ARG A 18 24.37 -28.97 22.68
N CYS A 19 24.97 -28.09 23.49
CA CYS A 19 24.26 -27.42 24.58
C CYS A 19 23.15 -26.50 24.07
N ARG A 20 23.35 -25.84 22.92
CA ARG A 20 22.34 -25.03 22.22
C ARG A 20 21.16 -25.89 21.75
N LYS A 21 21.43 -27.02 21.08
CA LYS A 21 20.40 -27.96 20.61
C LYS A 21 19.63 -28.62 21.75
N GLY A 22 20.31 -28.95 22.87
CA GLY A 22 19.70 -29.52 24.07
C GLY A 22 19.07 -28.50 25.02
N LYS A 23 19.14 -27.19 24.74
CA LYS A 23 18.71 -26.09 25.64
C LYS A 23 19.31 -26.17 27.06
N THR A 24 20.50 -26.74 27.22
CA THR A 24 21.20 -26.89 28.53
C THR A 24 22.28 -25.82 28.71
N LYS A 25 22.53 -25.37 29.96
CA LYS A 25 23.56 -24.38 30.27
C LYS A 25 24.97 -24.86 29.87
N CYS A 26 25.62 -24.12 28.97
CA CYS A 26 26.99 -24.36 28.55
C CYS A 26 27.96 -23.60 29.46
N VAL A 27 28.90 -24.30 30.11
CA VAL A 27 29.91 -23.70 31.01
C VAL A 27 31.27 -24.29 30.70
N TYR A 28 32.27 -23.43 30.47
CA TYR A 28 33.68 -23.82 30.29
C TYR A 28 34.45 -23.49 31.58
N GLU A 29 35.15 -24.46 32.17
CA GLU A 29 35.88 -24.23 33.43
C GLU A 29 37.16 -23.39 33.18
N ASN A 30 37.90 -23.67 32.11
CA ASN A 30 39.15 -22.98 31.77
C ASN A 30 39.06 -22.13 30.48
N GLY A 31 37.86 -21.69 30.10
CA GLY A 31 37.63 -20.93 28.85
C GLY A 31 38.00 -21.67 27.55
N ARG A 32 38.15 -23.01 27.61
CA ARG A 32 38.50 -23.90 26.49
C ARG A 32 37.55 -25.08 26.44
N ALA A 33 37.31 -25.62 25.24
CA ALA A 33 36.56 -26.85 25.06
C ALA A 33 37.31 -28.08 25.63
N PRO A 34 36.59 -29.13 26.06
CA PRO A 34 35.12 -29.26 26.10
C PRO A 34 34.47 -28.49 27.27
N CYS A 35 33.20 -28.11 27.10
CA CYS A 35 32.41 -27.55 28.20
C CYS A 35 32.05 -28.65 29.21
N ARG A 36 31.78 -28.28 30.46
CA ARG A 36 31.53 -29.21 31.59
C ARG A 36 30.46 -30.27 31.29
N ASN A 37 29.42 -29.89 30.55
CA ASN A 37 28.31 -30.79 30.21
C ASN A 37 28.70 -31.79 29.11
N CYS A 38 29.47 -31.36 28.11
CA CYS A 38 30.04 -32.25 27.09
C CYS A 38 31.13 -33.16 27.66
N ALA A 39 31.98 -32.64 28.57
CA ALA A 39 33.02 -33.42 29.24
C ALA A 39 32.43 -34.59 30.03
N LYS A 40 31.40 -34.34 30.86
CA LYS A 40 30.70 -35.38 31.62
C LYS A 40 30.07 -36.47 30.75
N GLY A 41 29.55 -36.11 29.57
CA GLY A 41 28.94 -37.06 28.63
C GLY A 41 29.92 -37.65 27.61
N MET A 42 31.22 -37.34 27.69
CA MET A 42 32.23 -37.66 26.66
C MET A 42 31.77 -37.31 25.23
N HIS A 43 31.16 -36.14 25.07
CA HIS A 43 30.65 -35.65 23.80
C HIS A 43 31.53 -34.55 23.20
N GLU A 44 31.58 -34.51 21.88
CA GLU A 44 32.29 -33.47 21.15
C GLU A 44 31.68 -32.07 21.42
N CYS A 45 32.53 -31.05 21.50
CA CYS A 45 32.16 -29.73 21.99
C CYS A 45 32.82 -28.62 21.17
N TYR A 46 32.13 -28.16 20.14
CA TYR A 46 32.55 -27.04 19.31
C TYR A 46 31.51 -25.90 19.34
N LEU A 47 32.00 -24.67 19.12
CA LEU A 47 31.17 -23.50 18.90
C LEU A 47 30.85 -23.41 17.39
N PRO A 48 29.64 -22.95 17.00
CA PRO A 48 29.37 -22.64 15.60
C PRO A 48 30.19 -21.40 15.19
N SER A 49 31.10 -21.55 14.23
CA SER A 49 31.87 -20.45 13.64
C SER A 49 31.10 -19.79 12.50
N GLU A 50 31.05 -18.46 12.48
CA GLU A 50 30.23 -17.68 11.52
C GLU A 50 30.70 -17.74 10.05
N SER A 51 31.81 -18.39 9.74
CA SER A 51 32.42 -18.41 8.40
C SER A 51 32.30 -19.74 7.63
N MET A 52 31.45 -20.68 8.06
CA MET A 52 31.21 -21.97 7.38
C MET A 52 29.73 -22.37 7.43
N ALA A 53 28.92 -21.75 6.57
CA ALA A 53 27.50 -22.06 6.40
C ALA A 53 27.11 -22.45 4.95
N HIS A 54 28.07 -22.87 4.13
CA HIS A 54 27.82 -23.54 2.84
C HIS A 54 28.81 -24.71 2.63
N HIS A 55 28.33 -25.70 1.88
CA HIS A 55 28.93 -26.98 1.52
C HIS A 55 28.87 -28.13 2.55
N HIS A 56 28.26 -29.22 2.08
CA HIS A 56 28.15 -30.52 2.73
C HIS A 56 29.49 -31.27 2.77
N GLY A 57 29.61 -32.16 3.75
CA GLY A 57 29.94 -33.56 3.46
C GLY A 57 31.39 -33.91 3.12
N GLN A 58 32.03 -34.56 4.11
CA GLN A 58 33.20 -35.44 3.99
C GLN A 58 34.59 -34.77 3.97
N SER A 59 35.59 -35.57 4.35
CA SER A 59 36.85 -35.20 5.00
C SER A 59 37.91 -36.29 4.69
N PRO A 60 39.21 -36.13 4.99
CA PRO A 60 40.10 -35.02 4.65
C PRO A 60 41.45 -35.43 3.98
N ALA A 61 42.03 -34.49 3.23
CA ALA A 61 43.46 -34.15 3.09
C ALA A 61 44.59 -35.20 2.90
N ARG A 62 45.46 -34.96 1.89
CA ARG A 62 46.92 -34.85 2.09
C ARG A 62 47.61 -33.91 1.05
N PRO A 63 48.70 -33.17 1.36
CA PRO A 63 49.24 -32.09 0.51
C PRO A 63 50.70 -32.36 0.03
N PRO A 64 51.52 -31.37 -0.44
CA PRO A 64 51.49 -30.79 -1.79
C PRO A 64 52.91 -30.70 -2.46
N ARG A 65 53.02 -30.51 -3.79
CA ARG A 65 54.25 -29.98 -4.48
C ARG A 65 53.92 -29.18 -5.77
N PRO A 66 54.82 -28.31 -6.28
CA PRO A 66 54.40 -27.06 -6.94
C PRO A 66 54.58 -26.97 -8.47
N ARG A 67 53.65 -26.21 -9.08
CA ARG A 67 53.81 -25.17 -10.12
C ARG A 67 54.77 -25.42 -11.30
N GLU A 68 54.20 -25.60 -12.49
CA GLU A 68 54.81 -25.16 -13.76
C GLU A 68 53.74 -24.79 -14.81
N SER A 69 54.16 -24.19 -15.92
CA SER A 69 53.34 -23.30 -16.76
C SER A 69 52.70 -23.95 -18.00
N LEU A 70 51.67 -23.28 -18.54
CA LEU A 70 51.08 -23.38 -19.91
C LEU A 70 52.15 -23.61 -21.02
N PRO A 71 51.85 -24.26 -22.18
CA PRO A 71 50.72 -23.86 -23.06
C PRO A 71 50.10 -24.96 -23.98
N GLY A 72 49.18 -24.56 -24.87
CA GLY A 72 49.02 -25.22 -26.18
C GLY A 72 47.58 -25.50 -26.65
N GLU A 73 47.15 -24.81 -27.71
CA GLU A 73 45.91 -25.09 -28.44
C GLU A 73 46.04 -26.34 -29.33
N ARG A 74 44.92 -27.06 -29.58
CA ARG A 74 44.31 -27.17 -30.93
C ARG A 74 43.15 -28.18 -31.03
N SER A 75 42.06 -27.71 -31.63
CA SER A 75 41.18 -28.37 -32.60
C SER A 75 41.11 -29.91 -32.67
N VAL A 76 39.91 -30.46 -32.47
CA VAL A 76 39.37 -31.54 -33.32
C VAL A 76 37.84 -31.43 -33.44
N SER A 77 37.33 -31.57 -34.66
CA SER A 77 35.90 -31.67 -34.98
C SER A 77 35.55 -33.08 -35.46
N ALA A 78 34.35 -33.55 -35.13
CA ALA A 78 33.63 -34.71 -35.71
C ALA A 78 34.32 -36.10 -35.61
N THR A 79 33.68 -37.14 -35.07
CA THR A 79 32.57 -37.85 -35.75
C THR A 79 31.93 -38.93 -34.86
N SER A 80 30.63 -39.16 -35.11
CA SER A 80 29.82 -40.39 -34.97
C SER A 80 29.77 -41.28 -33.70
N ASP A 81 28.53 -41.69 -33.45
CA ASP A 81 28.05 -42.96 -32.88
C ASP A 81 28.37 -43.34 -31.42
N ARG A 82 27.33 -43.15 -30.58
CA ARG A 82 26.78 -44.21 -29.72
C ARG A 82 25.33 -43.92 -29.32
N GLN A 83 24.42 -44.85 -29.64
CA GLN A 83 23.05 -44.83 -29.13
C GLN A 83 23.03 -44.95 -27.59
N PRO A 84 22.16 -44.22 -26.87
CA PRO A 84 21.85 -44.53 -25.47
C PRO A 84 20.79 -45.64 -25.38
N VAL A 85 21.06 -46.61 -24.51
CA VAL A 85 20.15 -47.70 -24.15
C VAL A 85 18.96 -47.15 -23.35
N ALA A 86 17.75 -47.64 -23.62
CA ALA A 86 16.56 -47.27 -22.86
C ALA A 86 16.68 -47.69 -21.38
N SER A 87 16.44 -46.76 -20.45
CA SER A 87 16.32 -47.08 -19.02
C SER A 87 15.47 -46.05 -18.28
N GLY A 88 14.29 -46.51 -17.85
CA GLY A 88 13.59 -46.03 -16.66
C GLY A 88 13.27 -44.53 -16.56
N THR A 89 12.23 -44.08 -17.28
CA THR A 89 11.54 -42.83 -16.91
C THR A 89 10.93 -43.00 -15.51
N VAL A 90 11.59 -42.47 -14.48
CA VAL A 90 10.96 -42.27 -13.17
C VAL A 90 9.94 -41.15 -13.33
N LEU A 91 8.71 -41.53 -13.65
CA LEU A 91 7.57 -40.61 -13.60
C LEU A 91 7.53 -39.96 -12.21
N PRO A 92 7.50 -38.62 -12.11
CA PRO A 92 7.13 -37.98 -10.87
C PRO A 92 5.77 -38.54 -10.45
N ARG A 93 5.68 -39.02 -9.22
CA ARG A 93 4.47 -39.63 -8.69
C ARG A 93 3.37 -38.56 -8.76
N SER A 94 2.42 -38.76 -9.67
CA SER A 94 1.29 -37.85 -9.87
C SER A 94 0.76 -37.40 -8.51
N MET A 95 0.86 -36.10 -8.23
CA MET A 95 0.13 -35.55 -7.10
C MET A 95 -1.33 -35.82 -7.42
N GLN A 96 -1.97 -36.66 -6.59
CA GLN A 96 -3.41 -36.81 -6.64
C GLN A 96 -3.99 -35.42 -6.36
N SER A 97 -4.40 -34.75 -7.43
CA SER A 97 -5.23 -33.57 -7.36
C SER A 97 -6.51 -34.01 -6.67
N ASN A 98 -6.57 -33.80 -5.36
CA ASN A 98 -7.83 -33.75 -4.64
C ASN A 98 -8.55 -32.51 -5.18
N SER A 99 -9.18 -32.68 -6.34
CA SER A 99 -10.23 -31.81 -6.87
C SER A 99 -11.46 -31.99 -5.97
N GLU A 100 -11.33 -31.57 -4.71
CA GLU A 100 -12.48 -31.15 -3.93
C GLU A 100 -13.12 -30.03 -4.73
N LYS A 101 -14.23 -30.37 -5.40
CA LYS A 101 -15.01 -29.40 -6.17
C LYS A 101 -15.27 -28.20 -5.28
N LEU A 102 -14.81 -27.02 -5.71
CA LEU A 102 -15.04 -25.81 -4.96
C LEU A 102 -16.54 -25.64 -4.70
N ASN A 103 -16.87 -25.26 -3.47
CA ASN A 103 -18.21 -24.79 -3.12
C ASN A 103 -18.62 -23.68 -4.12
N PRO A 104 -19.82 -23.74 -4.74
CA PRO A 104 -20.31 -22.71 -5.67
C PRO A 104 -20.23 -21.27 -5.15
N GLU A 105 -20.35 -21.06 -3.83
CA GLU A 105 -20.12 -19.78 -3.17
C GLU A 105 -18.69 -19.25 -3.40
N LEU A 106 -17.68 -20.12 -3.23
CA LEU A 106 -16.27 -19.76 -3.46
C LEU A 106 -15.97 -19.54 -4.95
N VAL A 107 -16.64 -20.27 -5.84
CA VAL A 107 -16.56 -20.02 -7.29
C VAL A 107 -17.06 -18.61 -7.60
N THR A 108 -18.24 -18.24 -7.11
CA THR A 108 -18.85 -16.90 -7.31
C THR A 108 -17.94 -15.78 -6.79
N GLU A 109 -17.30 -15.98 -5.63
CA GLU A 109 -16.36 -15.02 -5.04
C GLU A 109 -15.09 -14.83 -5.89
N CYS A 110 -14.54 -15.91 -6.47
CA CYS A 110 -13.46 -15.83 -7.45
C CYS A 110 -13.89 -15.08 -8.72
N GLU A 111 -15.09 -15.37 -9.26
CA GLU A 111 -15.61 -14.70 -10.46
C GLU A 111 -15.81 -13.19 -10.24
N ARG A 112 -16.29 -12.79 -9.06
CA ARG A 112 -16.45 -11.39 -8.64
C ARG A 112 -15.12 -10.63 -8.61
N VAL A 113 -14.07 -11.24 -8.06
CA VAL A 113 -12.73 -10.64 -8.04
C VAL A 113 -12.18 -10.47 -9.47
N ILE A 114 -12.19 -11.54 -10.26
CA ILE A 114 -11.71 -11.55 -11.66
C ILE A 114 -12.45 -10.51 -12.51
N SER A 115 -13.75 -10.30 -12.27
CA SER A 115 -14.60 -9.56 -13.20
C SER A 115 -14.85 -8.10 -12.86
N LYS A 116 -14.74 -7.70 -11.58
CA LYS A 116 -15.22 -6.38 -11.12
C LYS A 116 -14.33 -5.66 -10.10
N THR A 117 -13.51 -6.35 -9.32
CA THR A 117 -13.09 -5.81 -8.01
C THR A 117 -11.63 -5.39 -7.92
N ILE A 118 -10.72 -5.94 -8.74
CA ILE A 118 -9.27 -5.73 -8.57
C ILE A 118 -8.55 -5.51 -9.92
N PRO A 119 -7.96 -4.32 -10.16
CA PRO A 119 -7.22 -4.03 -11.39
C PRO A 119 -6.03 -4.96 -11.66
N SER A 120 -5.42 -5.59 -10.65
CA SER A 120 -4.35 -6.57 -10.86
C SER A 120 -4.83 -7.84 -11.60
N CYS A 121 -6.13 -8.16 -11.56
CA CYS A 121 -6.69 -9.26 -12.33
C CYS A 121 -6.73 -9.00 -13.84
N VAL A 122 -6.53 -7.77 -14.31
CA VAL A 122 -6.36 -7.45 -15.75
C VAL A 122 -5.09 -8.12 -16.32
N ALA A 123 -4.16 -8.55 -15.47
CA ALA A 123 -3.03 -9.36 -15.92
C ALA A 123 -3.44 -10.79 -16.34
N PHE A 124 -4.59 -11.29 -15.90
CA PHE A 124 -5.01 -12.69 -16.06
C PHE A 124 -5.90 -12.86 -17.30
N HIS A 125 -5.76 -13.98 -18.03
CA HIS A 125 -6.57 -14.24 -19.21
C HIS A 125 -8.00 -14.64 -18.83
N LYS A 126 -8.87 -13.64 -18.65
CA LYS A 126 -10.24 -13.78 -18.10
C LYS A 126 -11.05 -14.92 -18.74
N PRO A 127 -11.09 -15.14 -20.07
CA PRO A 127 -11.83 -16.25 -20.66
C PRO A 127 -11.35 -17.63 -20.18
N SER A 128 -10.05 -17.93 -20.30
CA SER A 128 -9.49 -19.21 -19.84
C SER A 128 -9.58 -19.38 -18.33
N PHE A 129 -9.44 -18.29 -17.57
CA PHE A 129 -9.55 -18.31 -16.11
C PHE A 129 -10.95 -18.73 -15.65
N LEU A 130 -12.00 -18.08 -16.18
CA LEU A 130 -13.38 -18.39 -15.84
C LEU A 130 -13.77 -19.80 -16.32
N GLN A 131 -13.31 -20.22 -17.49
CA GLN A 131 -13.53 -21.58 -18.00
C GLN A 131 -12.88 -22.64 -17.09
N LYS A 132 -11.60 -22.48 -16.73
CA LYS A 132 -10.89 -23.41 -15.82
C LYS A 132 -11.50 -23.43 -14.43
N LEU A 133 -11.94 -22.27 -13.91
CA LEU A 133 -12.62 -22.17 -12.62
C LEU A 133 -13.95 -22.97 -12.62
N LYS A 134 -14.81 -22.76 -13.61
CA LYS A 134 -16.08 -23.51 -13.76
C LYS A 134 -15.88 -25.01 -13.95
N ASN A 135 -14.82 -25.39 -14.65
CA ASN A 135 -14.47 -26.79 -14.89
C ASN A 135 -13.75 -27.45 -13.69
N GLY A 136 -13.43 -26.72 -12.62
CA GLY A 136 -12.70 -27.24 -11.46
C GLY A 136 -11.24 -27.61 -11.77
N SER A 137 -10.67 -27.05 -12.83
CA SER A 137 -9.30 -27.32 -13.31
C SER A 137 -8.33 -26.14 -13.13
N LEU A 138 -8.76 -25.07 -12.47
CA LEU A 138 -7.89 -23.97 -12.08
C LEU A 138 -6.99 -24.38 -10.89
N GLU A 139 -5.71 -24.01 -10.95
CA GLU A 139 -4.71 -24.40 -9.96
C GLU A 139 -5.04 -23.87 -8.54
N ALA A 140 -4.81 -24.71 -7.53
CA ALA A 140 -5.21 -24.42 -6.16
C ALA A 140 -4.49 -23.20 -5.55
N SER A 141 -3.27 -22.89 -5.98
CA SER A 141 -2.53 -21.70 -5.55
C SER A 141 -3.26 -20.41 -5.94
N ILE A 142 -3.59 -20.24 -7.23
CA ILE A 142 -4.29 -19.05 -7.72
C ILE A 142 -5.76 -18.99 -7.26
N VAL A 143 -6.43 -20.13 -7.08
CA VAL A 143 -7.76 -20.16 -6.44
C VAL A 143 -7.71 -19.57 -5.02
N ASN A 144 -6.75 -20.00 -4.19
CA ASN A 144 -6.60 -19.44 -2.85
C ASN A 144 -6.09 -17.98 -2.87
N GLY A 145 -5.27 -17.60 -3.86
CA GLY A 145 -4.89 -16.20 -4.09
C GLY A 145 -6.10 -15.30 -4.38
N LEU A 146 -7.00 -15.73 -5.27
CA LEU A 146 -8.24 -15.02 -5.58
C LEU A 146 -9.17 -14.91 -4.36
N LEU A 147 -9.34 -16.02 -3.62
CA LEU A 147 -10.15 -16.03 -2.39
C LEU A 147 -9.54 -15.17 -1.27
N THR A 148 -8.22 -15.04 -1.20
CA THR A 148 -7.53 -14.11 -0.29
C THR A 148 -8.00 -12.69 -0.52
N CYS A 149 -8.11 -12.26 -1.77
CA CYS A 149 -8.59 -10.91 -2.07
C CYS A 149 -10.12 -10.79 -2.00
N ALA A 150 -10.87 -11.84 -2.38
CA ALA A 150 -12.33 -11.85 -2.32
C ALA A 150 -12.83 -11.73 -0.87
N ALA A 151 -12.22 -12.48 0.05
CA ALA A 151 -12.61 -12.52 1.46
C ALA A 151 -12.51 -11.17 2.17
N ARG A 152 -11.74 -10.20 1.65
CA ARG A 152 -11.68 -8.83 2.19
C ARG A 152 -12.98 -8.04 2.02
N SER A 153 -13.82 -8.38 1.05
CA SER A 153 -15.10 -7.70 0.80
C SER A 153 -16.29 -8.64 0.55
N SER A 154 -16.20 -9.87 1.06
CA SER A 154 -17.33 -10.81 1.09
C SER A 154 -17.89 -10.89 2.50
N PRO A 155 -19.09 -10.34 2.79
CA PRO A 155 -19.72 -10.47 4.11
C PRO A 155 -19.90 -11.94 4.55
N ALA A 156 -20.09 -12.86 3.60
CA ALA A 156 -20.21 -14.29 3.88
C ALA A 156 -18.87 -14.91 4.33
N LEU A 157 -17.76 -14.61 3.63
CA LEU A 157 -16.43 -15.10 4.02
C LEU A 157 -15.91 -14.42 5.28
N ILE A 158 -16.18 -13.13 5.48
CA ILE A 158 -15.84 -12.39 6.72
C ILE A 158 -16.54 -13.05 7.92
N ARG A 159 -17.84 -13.33 7.82
CA ARG A 159 -18.59 -14.02 8.88
C ARG A 159 -18.07 -15.44 9.17
N ARG A 160 -17.62 -16.17 8.14
CA ARG A 160 -17.18 -17.58 8.30
C ARG A 160 -15.72 -17.73 8.76
N TYR A 161 -14.83 -16.84 8.31
CA TYR A 161 -13.37 -16.98 8.48
C TYR A 161 -12.70 -15.80 9.21
N GLY A 162 -13.39 -14.67 9.40
CA GLY A 162 -12.81 -13.46 9.99
C GLY A 162 -12.67 -13.48 11.51
N GLY A 163 -13.60 -14.13 12.23
CA GLY A 163 -13.59 -14.15 13.70
C GLY A 163 -13.47 -12.72 14.28
N GLN A 164 -12.50 -12.50 15.18
CA GLN A 164 -12.21 -11.18 15.76
C GLN A 164 -11.35 -10.29 14.84
N GLY A 165 -10.73 -10.83 13.79
CA GLY A 165 -9.86 -10.09 12.86
C GLY A 165 -10.54 -9.61 11.57
N GLY A 166 -11.86 -9.78 11.47
CA GLY A 166 -12.68 -9.27 10.36
C GLY A 166 -12.16 -9.64 8.96
N ALA A 167 -12.15 -8.64 8.06
CA ALA A 167 -11.70 -8.79 6.67
C ALA A 167 -10.26 -9.29 6.53
N SER A 168 -9.35 -8.86 7.42
CA SER A 168 -7.94 -9.26 7.37
C SER A 168 -7.75 -10.74 7.68
N ALA A 169 -8.37 -11.25 8.75
CA ALA A 169 -8.27 -12.66 9.13
C ALA A 169 -9.00 -13.59 8.14
N ALA A 170 -10.12 -13.15 7.57
CA ALA A 170 -10.82 -13.91 6.54
C ALA A 170 -9.96 -14.09 5.28
N ALA A 171 -9.18 -13.06 4.92
CA ALA A 171 -8.20 -13.12 3.85
C ALA A 171 -6.98 -14.00 4.20
N GLU A 172 -6.41 -13.85 5.41
CA GLU A 172 -5.27 -14.66 5.87
C GLU A 172 -5.56 -16.17 5.82
N HIS A 173 -6.81 -16.58 6.10
CA HIS A 173 -7.25 -17.98 5.99
C HIS A 173 -6.97 -18.62 4.62
N PHE A 174 -7.11 -17.84 3.54
CA PHE A 174 -6.80 -18.29 2.18
C PHE A 174 -5.34 -17.98 1.81
N ALA A 175 -4.76 -16.89 2.31
CA ALA A 175 -3.36 -16.52 2.07
C ALA A 175 -2.39 -17.63 2.51
N VAL A 176 -2.62 -18.18 3.71
CA VAL A 176 -1.85 -19.31 4.27
C VAL A 176 -1.94 -20.57 3.39
N LYS A 177 -3.11 -20.84 2.79
CA LYS A 177 -3.26 -21.97 1.86
C LYS A 177 -2.50 -21.74 0.56
N ALA A 178 -2.65 -20.55 -0.03
CA ALA A 178 -1.96 -20.19 -1.26
C ALA A 178 -0.44 -20.28 -1.11
N ILE A 179 0.13 -19.65 -0.07
CA ILE A 179 1.59 -19.67 0.13
C ILE A 179 2.12 -21.09 0.40
N ASN A 180 1.40 -21.92 1.16
CA ASN A 180 1.83 -23.31 1.40
C ASN A 180 1.93 -24.13 0.10
N ILE A 181 1.03 -23.91 -0.87
CA ILE A 181 1.10 -24.55 -2.19
C ILE A 181 2.27 -23.98 -3.00
N ILE A 182 2.44 -22.66 -3.03
CA ILE A 182 3.55 -22.00 -3.75
C ILE A 182 4.91 -22.46 -3.19
N MET A 183 5.04 -22.67 -1.87
CA MET A 183 6.25 -23.21 -1.24
C MET A 183 6.55 -24.66 -1.66
N GLN A 184 5.52 -25.46 -1.94
CA GLN A 184 5.67 -26.84 -2.41
C GLN A 184 6.10 -26.91 -3.89
N ASN A 185 5.77 -25.89 -4.67
CA ASN A 185 6.08 -25.80 -6.11
C ASN A 185 7.39 -25.06 -6.44
N LEU A 186 8.20 -24.67 -5.44
CA LEU A 186 9.38 -23.79 -5.63
C LEU A 186 10.39 -24.28 -6.68
N ASP A 187 10.58 -25.59 -6.81
CA ASP A 187 11.53 -26.17 -7.78
C ASP A 187 11.02 -26.10 -9.24
N ASN A 188 9.71 -25.95 -9.44
CA ASN A 188 9.07 -25.85 -10.75
C ASN A 188 7.80 -24.94 -10.67
N PRO A 189 7.99 -23.62 -10.50
CA PRO A 189 6.89 -22.70 -10.25
C PRO A 189 6.01 -22.53 -11.50
N SER A 190 4.70 -22.64 -11.35
CA SER A 190 3.77 -22.39 -12.45
C SER A 190 3.51 -20.88 -12.64
N LEU A 191 2.94 -20.49 -13.79
CA LEU A 191 2.47 -19.11 -13.97
C LEU A 191 1.37 -18.75 -12.96
N ALA A 192 0.52 -19.72 -12.60
CA ALA A 192 -0.52 -19.53 -11.60
C ALA A 192 0.08 -19.30 -10.20
N ASP A 193 1.18 -19.95 -9.85
CA ASP A 193 1.89 -19.71 -8.58
C ASP A 193 2.46 -18.28 -8.52
N ILE A 194 3.03 -17.77 -9.61
CA ILE A 194 3.53 -16.39 -9.71
C ILE A 194 2.38 -15.39 -9.59
N GLN A 195 1.28 -15.63 -10.30
CA GLN A 195 0.07 -14.79 -10.27
C GLN A 195 -0.58 -14.81 -8.88
N ALA A 196 -0.60 -15.97 -8.21
CA ALA A 196 -1.09 -16.11 -6.85
C ALA A 196 -0.22 -15.31 -5.87
N LEU A 197 1.11 -15.40 -6.01
CA LEU A 197 2.05 -14.66 -5.19
C LEU A 197 1.90 -13.14 -5.37
N CYS A 198 1.56 -12.65 -6.57
CA CYS A 198 1.21 -11.24 -6.82
C CYS A 198 -0.02 -10.78 -6.01
N LEU A 199 -1.04 -11.63 -5.89
CA LEU A 199 -2.21 -11.36 -5.05
C LEU A 199 -1.86 -11.37 -3.55
N LEU A 200 -0.96 -12.26 -3.12
CA LEU A 200 -0.46 -12.30 -1.75
C LEU A 200 0.36 -11.05 -1.40
N ILE A 201 1.21 -10.55 -2.31
CA ILE A 201 1.97 -9.30 -2.11
C ILE A 201 1.02 -8.14 -1.76
N ILE A 202 -0.09 -8.00 -2.50
CA ILE A 202 -1.12 -6.98 -2.23
C ILE A 202 -1.79 -7.19 -0.87
N HIS A 203 -2.10 -8.45 -0.51
CA HIS A 203 -2.66 -8.79 0.79
C HIS A 203 -1.71 -8.44 1.95
N GLU A 204 -0.42 -8.73 1.83
CA GLU A 204 0.61 -8.42 2.84
C GLU A 204 0.81 -6.94 3.01
N TRP A 205 0.93 -6.23 1.89
CA TRP A 205 1.08 -4.80 1.83
C TRP A 205 -0.07 -4.11 2.58
N GLY A 206 -1.31 -4.49 2.28
CA GLY A 206 -2.51 -3.97 2.94
C GLY A 206 -2.67 -4.34 4.41
N ASN A 207 -1.95 -5.36 4.90
CA ASN A 207 -1.87 -5.75 6.31
C ASN A 207 -0.75 -5.04 7.09
N ARG A 208 0.01 -4.12 6.46
CA ARG A 208 1.27 -3.54 6.99
C ARG A 208 2.40 -4.55 7.21
N ASN A 209 2.31 -5.75 6.62
CA ASN A 209 3.34 -6.78 6.69
C ASN A 209 4.44 -6.54 5.64
N ALA A 210 5.05 -5.35 5.65
CA ALA A 210 5.88 -4.89 4.54
C ALA A 210 7.11 -5.77 4.26
N VAL A 211 7.66 -6.43 5.30
CA VAL A 211 8.73 -7.43 5.13
C VAL A 211 8.22 -8.67 4.36
N ARG A 212 7.03 -9.19 4.69
CA ARG A 212 6.44 -10.36 4.00
C ARG A 212 6.10 -10.00 2.55
N ALA A 213 5.56 -8.80 2.31
CA ALA A 213 5.33 -8.25 0.97
C ALA A 213 6.62 -8.13 0.14
N TYR A 214 7.68 -7.54 0.71
CA TYR A 214 8.98 -7.34 0.02
C TYR A 214 9.67 -8.66 -0.33
N ILE A 215 9.64 -9.65 0.57
CA ILE A 215 10.21 -10.98 0.31
C ILE A 215 9.41 -11.73 -0.77
N TYR A 216 8.07 -11.69 -0.72
CA TYR A 216 7.23 -12.30 -1.75
C TYR A 216 7.41 -11.63 -3.12
N LEU A 217 7.63 -10.31 -3.17
CA LEU A 217 7.97 -9.58 -4.39
C LEU A 217 9.31 -10.06 -5.00
N GLY A 218 10.36 -10.14 -4.19
CA GLY A 218 11.65 -10.69 -4.62
C GLY A 218 11.53 -12.12 -5.14
N GLN A 219 10.73 -12.95 -4.46
CA GLN A 219 10.46 -14.33 -4.88
C GLN A 219 9.67 -14.38 -6.20
N ALA A 220 8.63 -13.56 -6.37
CA ALA A 220 7.84 -13.51 -7.61
C ALA A 220 8.71 -13.11 -8.81
N ALA A 221 9.60 -12.12 -8.65
CA ALA A 221 10.55 -11.73 -9.68
C ALA A 221 11.50 -12.87 -10.06
N ARG A 222 12.07 -13.60 -9.08
CA ARG A 222 12.92 -14.77 -9.34
C ARG A 222 12.17 -15.92 -10.02
N MET A 223 10.94 -16.22 -9.59
CA MET A 223 10.09 -17.23 -10.24
C MET A 223 9.78 -16.83 -11.69
N ALA A 224 9.47 -15.57 -11.96
CA ALA A 224 9.22 -15.06 -13.31
C ALA A 224 10.46 -15.11 -14.21
N GLN A 225 11.64 -14.76 -13.69
CA GLN A 225 12.92 -14.88 -14.41
C GLN A 225 13.21 -16.33 -14.83
N MET A 226 13.00 -17.30 -13.93
CA MET A 226 13.21 -18.72 -14.23
C MET A 226 12.12 -19.30 -15.14
N PHE A 227 10.86 -18.94 -14.92
CA PHE A 227 9.73 -19.35 -15.77
C PHE A 227 9.97 -18.93 -17.23
N ARG A 228 10.48 -17.71 -17.47
CA ARG A 228 10.83 -17.24 -18.83
C ARG A 228 11.83 -18.17 -19.52
N ILE A 229 12.85 -18.65 -18.82
CA ILE A 229 13.88 -19.54 -19.38
C ILE A 229 13.27 -20.92 -19.69
N ILE A 230 12.46 -21.46 -18.79
CA ILE A 230 11.87 -22.80 -18.94
C ILE A 230 10.80 -22.80 -20.04
N ALA A 231 9.90 -21.81 -20.05
CA ALA A 231 8.76 -21.74 -20.97
C ALA A 231 9.16 -21.47 -22.43
N VAL A 232 10.25 -20.73 -22.69
CA VAL A 232 10.76 -20.46 -24.06
C VAL A 232 11.13 -21.75 -24.82
N HIS A 233 11.34 -22.86 -24.12
CA HIS A 233 11.69 -24.16 -24.71
C HIS A 233 10.48 -25.08 -24.97
N GLN A 234 9.25 -24.69 -24.60
CA GLN A 234 8.07 -25.55 -24.73
C GLN A 234 7.19 -25.17 -25.94
N ASN A 235 7.15 -26.08 -26.93
CA ASN A 235 6.24 -26.16 -28.08
C ASN A 235 5.82 -24.85 -28.78
N ARG A 236 6.46 -24.57 -29.93
CA ARG A 236 6.02 -23.56 -30.90
C ARG A 236 4.70 -23.89 -31.63
N ASP A 237 4.26 -25.14 -31.56
CA ASP A 237 3.09 -25.65 -32.29
C ASP A 237 1.76 -25.54 -31.51
N ASP A 238 1.78 -24.86 -30.36
CA ASP A 238 0.59 -24.66 -29.52
C ASP A 238 -0.27 -23.49 -30.04
N PRO A 239 -1.55 -23.70 -30.40
CA PRO A 239 -2.43 -22.62 -30.85
C PRO A 239 -2.67 -21.53 -29.76
N ASP A 240 -2.54 -21.87 -28.48
CA ASP A 240 -2.69 -20.93 -27.36
C ASP A 240 -1.37 -20.21 -26.98
N GLN A 241 -0.28 -20.40 -27.74
CA GLN A 241 1.05 -19.89 -27.38
C GLN A 241 1.08 -18.37 -27.15
N PHE A 242 0.40 -17.59 -28.00
CA PHE A 242 0.32 -16.13 -27.82
C PHE A 242 -0.36 -15.74 -26.50
N ILE A 243 -1.44 -16.45 -26.11
CA ILE A 243 -2.15 -16.20 -24.85
C ILE A 243 -1.22 -16.50 -23.66
N LYS A 244 -0.42 -17.57 -23.74
CA LYS A 244 0.58 -17.90 -22.69
C LYS A 244 1.67 -16.83 -22.57
N GLU A 245 2.21 -16.37 -23.69
CA GLU A 245 3.23 -15.32 -23.73
C GLU A 245 2.72 -13.96 -23.22
N GLU A 246 1.50 -13.56 -23.63
CA GLU A 246 0.86 -12.33 -23.12
C GLU A 246 0.50 -12.47 -21.64
N SER A 247 0.02 -13.64 -21.18
CA SER A 247 -0.24 -13.90 -19.76
C SER A 247 1.02 -13.75 -18.91
N PHE A 248 2.15 -14.28 -19.38
CA PHE A 248 3.44 -14.11 -18.71
C PHE A 248 3.90 -12.64 -18.75
N ARG A 249 3.83 -11.98 -19.92
CA ARG A 249 4.20 -10.57 -20.10
C ARG A 249 3.43 -9.65 -19.16
N ARG A 250 2.11 -9.82 -19.06
CA ARG A 250 1.25 -9.08 -18.13
C ARG A 250 1.57 -9.40 -16.67
N THR A 251 1.91 -10.64 -16.35
CA THR A 251 2.34 -11.01 -14.99
C THR A 251 3.67 -10.35 -14.61
N LEU A 252 4.65 -10.28 -15.52
CA LEU A 252 5.91 -9.57 -15.30
C LEU A 252 5.68 -8.05 -15.10
N TRP A 253 4.79 -7.44 -15.89
CA TRP A 253 4.41 -6.05 -15.69
C TRP A 253 3.65 -5.80 -14.38
N LEU A 254 2.85 -6.75 -13.89
CA LEU A 254 2.24 -6.67 -12.57
C LEU A 254 3.30 -6.71 -11.45
N ILE A 255 4.32 -7.56 -11.58
CA ILE A 255 5.47 -7.58 -10.65
C ILE A 255 6.19 -6.23 -10.67
N TYR A 256 6.44 -5.64 -11.84
CA TYR A 256 7.03 -4.29 -11.96
C TYR A 256 6.16 -3.21 -11.29
N VAL A 257 4.84 -3.24 -11.48
CA VAL A 257 3.93 -2.28 -10.82
C VAL A 257 3.98 -2.42 -9.29
N LEU A 258 4.00 -3.64 -8.76
CA LEU A 258 4.15 -3.90 -7.32
C LEU A 258 5.54 -3.51 -6.80
N ASP A 259 6.59 -3.68 -7.60
CA ASP A 259 7.96 -3.26 -7.30
C ASP A 259 8.04 -1.75 -7.09
N CYS A 260 7.50 -0.97 -8.03
CA CYS A 260 7.38 0.48 -7.91
C CYS A 260 6.69 0.90 -6.60
N PHE A 261 5.62 0.23 -6.18
CA PHE A 261 4.88 0.56 -4.95
C PHE A 261 5.56 0.12 -3.65
N LEU A 262 6.53 -0.80 -3.68
CA LEU A 262 7.06 -1.44 -2.46
C LEU A 262 8.55 -1.23 -2.22
N THR A 263 9.34 -0.86 -3.25
CA THR A 263 10.80 -0.73 -3.14
C THR A 263 11.32 0.70 -3.29
N SER A 264 10.45 1.69 -3.49
CA SER A 264 10.85 3.10 -3.64
C SER A 264 11.22 3.79 -2.31
N SER A 265 11.58 3.02 -1.27
CA SER A 265 11.99 3.50 0.06
C SER A 265 13.48 3.24 0.27
N PRO A 266 14.22 4.15 0.95
CA PRO A 266 15.60 3.91 1.35
C PRO A 266 15.81 2.54 2.00
N GLY A 267 16.85 1.81 1.57
CA GLY A 267 17.21 0.49 2.09
C GLY A 267 16.45 -0.69 1.47
N ARG A 268 15.42 -0.48 0.63
CA ARG A 268 14.86 -1.53 -0.23
C ARG A 268 15.44 -1.43 -1.63
N GLN A 269 15.79 -2.57 -2.21
CA GLN A 269 16.26 -2.66 -3.60
C GLN A 269 15.14 -3.17 -4.51
N PRO A 270 14.99 -2.63 -5.73
CA PRO A 270 14.07 -3.17 -6.74
C PRO A 270 14.29 -4.68 -6.97
N ALA A 271 13.20 -5.44 -6.98
CA ALA A 271 13.18 -6.86 -7.34
C ALA A 271 13.30 -7.06 -8.85
N VAL A 272 12.91 -6.07 -9.65
CA VAL A 272 12.99 -6.08 -11.12
C VAL A 272 14.00 -5.02 -11.58
N SER A 273 15.04 -5.44 -12.30
CA SER A 273 16.04 -4.52 -12.84
C SER A 273 15.61 -3.92 -14.18
N HIS A 274 16.23 -2.81 -14.58
CA HIS A 274 16.04 -2.24 -15.92
C HIS A 274 16.31 -3.28 -17.04
N HIS A 275 17.28 -4.18 -16.85
CA HIS A 275 17.60 -5.23 -17.83
C HIS A 275 16.50 -6.30 -17.97
N ASP A 276 15.69 -6.53 -16.93
CA ASP A 276 14.59 -7.50 -17.00
C ASP A 276 13.44 -7.01 -17.92
N ILE A 277 13.24 -5.69 -18.00
CA ILE A 277 12.07 -5.06 -18.65
C ILE A 277 12.35 -4.24 -19.91
N LYS A 278 13.59 -3.76 -20.14
CA LYS A 278 13.91 -2.83 -21.26
C LYS A 278 13.47 -3.32 -22.65
N ASP A 279 13.57 -4.64 -22.86
CA ASP A 279 13.28 -5.33 -24.12
C ASP A 279 11.86 -5.94 -24.15
N VAL A 280 11.07 -5.74 -23.09
CA VAL A 280 9.74 -6.32 -22.95
C VAL A 280 8.70 -5.36 -23.55
N PRO A 281 7.87 -5.80 -24.51
CA PRO A 281 6.75 -4.99 -25.01
C PRO A 281 5.73 -4.72 -23.90
N LEU A 282 5.06 -3.57 -23.98
CA LEU A 282 3.90 -3.29 -23.14
C LEU A 282 2.76 -4.29 -23.42
N PRO A 283 1.82 -4.50 -22.47
CA PRO A 283 0.61 -5.27 -22.68
C PRO A 283 -0.17 -4.81 -23.91
N CYS A 284 -0.72 -5.76 -24.67
CA CYS A 284 -1.58 -5.45 -25.82
C CYS A 284 -3.03 -5.15 -25.39
N LEU A 285 -3.86 -4.67 -26.32
CA LEU A 285 -5.29 -4.48 -26.12
C LEU A 285 -5.97 -5.78 -25.61
N ASP A 286 -6.94 -5.64 -24.71
CA ASP A 286 -7.68 -6.79 -24.15
C ASP A 286 -8.41 -7.60 -25.23
N MET A 287 -8.81 -6.98 -26.34
CA MET A 287 -9.35 -7.71 -27.50
C MET A 287 -8.33 -8.68 -28.09
N SER A 288 -7.10 -8.23 -28.37
CA SER A 288 -6.04 -9.10 -28.90
C SER A 288 -5.71 -10.24 -27.92
N TYR A 289 -5.64 -9.93 -26.62
CA TYR A 289 -5.41 -10.92 -25.57
C TYR A 289 -6.53 -11.97 -25.50
N ASN A 290 -7.80 -11.53 -25.36
CA ASN A 290 -8.97 -12.39 -25.17
C ASN A 290 -9.27 -13.32 -26.36
N PHE A 291 -8.92 -12.89 -27.58
CA PHE A 291 -9.10 -13.67 -28.81
C PHE A 291 -7.82 -14.37 -29.28
N GLY A 292 -6.72 -14.29 -28.53
CA GLY A 292 -5.44 -14.91 -28.89
C GLY A 292 -4.79 -14.36 -30.16
N THR A 293 -5.12 -13.13 -30.58
CA THR A 293 -4.66 -12.53 -31.84
C THR A 293 -3.24 -11.95 -31.69
N PRO A 294 -2.21 -12.51 -32.39
CA PRO A 294 -0.84 -12.07 -32.21
C PRO A 294 -0.62 -10.62 -32.68
N VAL A 295 -0.07 -9.78 -31.79
CA VAL A 295 0.25 -8.37 -32.08
C VAL A 295 1.58 -7.96 -31.43
N TYR A 296 2.25 -7.00 -32.07
CA TYR A 296 3.46 -6.36 -31.56
C TYR A 296 3.11 -5.00 -30.96
N VAL A 297 3.66 -4.69 -29.77
CA VAL A 297 3.41 -3.44 -29.04
C VAL A 297 4.77 -2.85 -28.67
N ARG A 298 4.87 -1.51 -28.64
CA ARG A 298 6.10 -0.82 -28.21
C ARG A 298 6.53 -1.19 -26.78
N THR A 299 7.82 -1.06 -26.49
CA THR A 299 8.36 -1.21 -25.13
C THR A 299 8.03 0.03 -24.28
N LEU A 300 8.34 -0.04 -22.98
CA LEU A 300 8.19 1.09 -22.06
C LEU A 300 9.04 2.30 -22.48
N ALA A 301 10.18 2.07 -23.13
CA ALA A 301 11.05 3.12 -23.70
C ALA A 301 10.50 3.73 -25.02
N GLY A 302 9.31 3.35 -25.46
CA GLY A 302 8.64 3.88 -26.65
C GLY A 302 9.04 3.22 -27.98
N GLY A 303 10.17 2.51 -28.03
CA GLY A 303 10.67 1.84 -29.22
C GLY A 303 9.94 0.53 -29.59
N PRO A 304 10.17 0.01 -30.81
CA PRO A 304 9.66 -1.30 -31.22
C PRO A 304 10.25 -2.43 -30.35
N PRO A 305 9.53 -3.55 -30.16
CA PRO A 305 10.05 -4.70 -29.43
C PRO A 305 11.14 -5.43 -30.25
N PRO A 306 12.18 -6.01 -29.62
CA PRO A 306 13.22 -6.74 -30.35
C PRO A 306 12.74 -8.00 -31.10
N SER A 307 11.52 -8.47 -30.80
CA SER A 307 10.87 -9.59 -31.50
C SER A 307 10.11 -9.18 -32.78
N LEU A 308 10.17 -7.92 -33.20
CA LEU A 308 9.52 -7.43 -34.42
C LEU A 308 10.15 -8.08 -35.67
N PRO A 309 9.40 -8.81 -36.53
CA PRO A 309 9.98 -9.56 -37.65
C PRO A 309 10.59 -8.67 -38.74
N THR A 310 9.95 -7.54 -39.05
CA THR A 310 10.44 -6.54 -40.01
C THR A 310 10.17 -5.13 -39.50
N PRO A 311 10.99 -4.12 -39.86
CA PRO A 311 10.71 -2.71 -39.53
C PRO A 311 9.38 -2.18 -40.10
N THR A 312 8.81 -2.88 -41.08
CA THR A 312 7.51 -2.57 -41.71
C THR A 312 6.32 -3.27 -41.04
N THR A 313 6.56 -4.16 -40.06
CA THR A 313 5.49 -4.84 -39.33
C THR A 313 4.72 -3.81 -38.50
N PRO A 314 3.38 -3.73 -38.60
CA PRO A 314 2.60 -2.73 -37.87
C PRO A 314 2.69 -2.95 -36.36
N ILE A 315 2.92 -1.86 -35.63
CA ILE A 315 2.88 -1.84 -34.17
C ILE A 315 1.44 -1.50 -33.74
N SER A 316 0.86 -2.36 -32.92
CA SER A 316 -0.46 -2.19 -32.33
C SER A 316 -0.45 -1.23 -31.15
N GLU A 317 -1.63 -0.72 -30.79
CA GLU A 317 -1.81 0.18 -29.66
C GLU A 317 -1.50 -0.50 -28.32
N VAL A 318 -1.19 0.32 -27.32
CA VAL A 318 -0.94 -0.15 -25.95
C VAL A 318 -2.29 -0.49 -25.29
N GLY A 319 -2.35 -1.61 -24.58
CA GLY A 319 -3.55 -2.01 -23.83
C GLY A 319 -3.78 -1.18 -22.56
N GLU A 320 -5.00 -1.22 -22.01
CA GLU A 320 -5.38 -0.51 -20.77
C GLU A 320 -4.36 -0.76 -19.63
N PHE A 321 -3.93 -2.00 -19.46
CA PHE A 321 -2.93 -2.38 -18.46
C PHE A 321 -1.53 -1.81 -18.76
N GLY A 322 -1.16 -1.64 -20.03
CA GLY A 322 0.07 -0.95 -20.40
C GLY A 322 0.05 0.55 -20.11
N HIS A 323 -1.13 1.19 -20.16
CA HIS A 323 -1.29 2.57 -19.67
C HIS A 323 -1.12 2.65 -18.14
N ILE A 324 -1.59 1.65 -17.38
CA ILE A 324 -1.32 1.56 -15.93
C ILE A 324 0.18 1.42 -15.65
N VAL A 325 0.92 0.62 -16.44
CA VAL A 325 2.38 0.52 -16.33
C VAL A 325 3.05 1.89 -16.53
N MET A 326 2.66 2.64 -17.57
CA MET A 326 3.22 3.96 -17.85
C MET A 326 2.88 5.00 -16.78
N ALA A 327 1.64 5.01 -16.29
CA ALA A 327 1.25 5.88 -15.16
C ALA A 327 2.00 5.53 -13.87
N THR A 328 2.24 4.24 -13.63
CA THR A 328 3.05 3.77 -12.49
C THR A 328 4.52 4.18 -12.63
N GLN A 329 5.08 4.18 -13.85
CA GLN A 329 6.42 4.73 -14.11
C GLN A 329 6.48 6.23 -13.83
N ALA A 330 5.51 7.01 -14.33
CA ALA A 330 5.46 8.46 -14.07
C ALA A 330 5.36 8.76 -12.56
N TRP A 331 4.53 8.02 -11.83
CA TRP A 331 4.46 8.08 -10.36
C TRP A 331 5.80 7.71 -9.69
N ARG A 332 6.46 6.63 -10.14
CA ARG A 332 7.78 6.21 -9.61
C ARG A 332 8.85 7.29 -9.83
N ASN A 333 8.87 7.96 -10.97
CA ASN A 333 9.83 9.03 -11.24
C ASN A 333 9.64 10.21 -10.27
N VAL A 334 8.39 10.57 -9.93
CA VAL A 334 8.10 11.58 -8.90
C VAL A 334 8.60 11.12 -7.53
N VAL A 335 8.37 9.85 -7.17
CA VAL A 335 8.85 9.29 -5.89
C VAL A 335 10.37 9.23 -5.81
N GLU A 336 11.05 8.94 -6.92
CA GLU A 336 12.51 8.96 -7.03
C GLU A 336 13.06 10.38 -6.78
N MET A 337 12.44 11.41 -7.36
CA MET A 337 12.77 12.81 -7.03
C MET A 337 12.55 13.10 -5.54
N LEU A 338 11.39 12.75 -4.97
CA LEU A 338 11.11 13.00 -3.54
C LEU A 338 12.14 12.34 -2.60
N THR A 339 12.65 11.17 -2.96
CA THR A 339 13.56 10.37 -2.11
C THR A 339 15.04 10.68 -2.33
N THR A 340 15.41 11.35 -3.42
CA THR A 340 16.81 11.71 -3.75
C THR A 340 17.09 13.20 -3.60
N VAL A 341 16.09 14.07 -3.74
CA VAL A 341 16.25 15.53 -3.75
C VAL A 341 16.01 16.13 -2.36
N THR A 342 17.08 16.66 -1.77
CA THR A 342 17.02 17.47 -0.54
C THR A 342 16.52 18.89 -0.81
N SER A 343 16.16 19.65 0.23
CA SER A 343 15.80 21.08 0.06
C SER A 343 16.92 21.94 -0.51
N ALA A 344 18.19 21.54 -0.34
CA ALA A 344 19.36 22.26 -0.88
C ALA A 344 19.70 21.87 -2.33
N THR A 345 19.16 20.76 -2.82
CA THR A 345 19.37 20.26 -4.19
C THR A 345 18.08 20.32 -5.01
N PHE A 346 17.06 21.04 -4.53
CA PHE A 346 15.78 21.17 -5.22
C PHE A 346 15.93 21.98 -6.51
N SER A 347 15.31 21.49 -7.59
CA SER A 347 15.27 22.14 -8.89
C SER A 347 13.84 22.26 -9.39
N GLU A 348 13.49 23.45 -9.85
CA GLU A 348 12.24 23.71 -10.53
C GLU A 348 12.20 23.06 -11.93
N GLU A 349 13.37 22.87 -12.56
CA GLU A 349 13.51 22.17 -13.85
C GLU A 349 13.16 20.69 -13.72
N ASP A 350 13.58 20.03 -12.63
CA ASP A 350 13.22 18.64 -12.34
C ASP A 350 11.70 18.49 -12.17
N CYS A 351 11.06 19.44 -11.47
CA CYS A 351 9.61 19.45 -11.30
C CYS A 351 8.89 19.65 -12.65
N ALA A 352 9.32 20.60 -13.47
CA ALA A 352 8.76 20.83 -14.80
C ALA A 352 8.94 19.61 -15.74
N SER A 353 10.09 18.93 -15.68
CA SER A 353 10.38 17.70 -16.43
C SER A 353 9.45 16.55 -16.01
N LEU A 354 9.23 16.37 -14.71
CA LEU A 354 8.29 15.39 -14.18
C LEU A 354 6.85 15.67 -14.59
N GLU A 355 6.41 16.93 -14.53
CA GLU A 355 5.07 17.33 -14.99
C GLU A 355 4.87 17.05 -16.48
N ALA A 356 5.84 17.43 -17.32
CA ALA A 356 5.82 17.12 -18.75
C ALA A 356 5.80 15.59 -19.01
N GLY A 357 6.47 14.79 -18.17
CA GLY A 357 6.40 13.34 -18.19
C GLY A 357 5.01 12.78 -17.88
N ILE A 358 4.33 13.29 -16.85
CA ILE A 358 2.96 12.89 -16.49
C ILE A 358 1.98 13.28 -17.61
N ASP A 359 2.10 14.49 -18.15
CA ASP A 359 1.23 14.97 -19.22
C ASP A 359 1.51 14.26 -20.56
N SER A 360 2.74 13.83 -20.82
CA SER A 360 3.07 12.93 -21.94
C SER A 360 2.31 11.60 -21.83
N VAL A 361 2.21 11.01 -20.63
CA VAL A 361 1.37 9.81 -20.42
C VAL A 361 -0.11 10.11 -20.66
N ARG A 362 -0.66 11.23 -20.13
CA ARG A 362 -2.05 11.65 -20.38
C ARG A 362 -2.36 11.82 -21.87
N ASN A 363 -1.46 12.47 -22.60
CA ASN A 363 -1.60 12.73 -24.04
C ASN A 363 -1.40 11.47 -24.90
N SER A 364 -0.78 10.42 -24.34
CA SER A 364 -0.65 9.11 -24.98
C SER A 364 -1.87 8.19 -24.82
N LEU A 365 -2.88 8.59 -24.02
CA LEU A 365 -4.08 7.79 -23.79
C LEU A 365 -5.00 7.80 -25.03
N PRO A 366 -5.62 6.66 -25.40
CA PRO A 366 -6.68 6.63 -26.39
C PRO A 366 -7.82 7.61 -26.07
N PRO A 367 -8.58 8.13 -27.06
CA PRO A 367 -9.60 9.15 -26.82
C PRO A 367 -10.69 8.78 -25.80
N HIS A 368 -10.95 7.48 -25.64
CA HIS A 368 -11.91 6.94 -24.68
C HIS A 368 -11.33 6.75 -23.26
N PHE A 369 -10.01 6.91 -23.07
CA PHE A 369 -9.35 6.91 -21.76
C PHE A 369 -8.95 8.32 -21.28
N MET A 370 -9.09 9.36 -22.10
CA MET A 370 -8.68 10.72 -21.74
C MET A 370 -9.56 11.33 -20.64
N ASP A 371 -8.94 11.94 -19.63
CA ASP A 371 -9.62 12.60 -18.49
C ASP A 371 -10.18 13.99 -18.86
N ASN A 372 -11.00 14.06 -19.92
CA ASN A 372 -11.57 15.33 -20.39
C ASN A 372 -13.01 15.56 -19.93
N LYS A 373 -13.71 14.55 -19.37
CA LYS A 373 -15.09 14.66 -18.84
C LYS A 373 -15.41 13.59 -17.79
N THR A 374 -15.99 14.00 -16.65
CA THR A 374 -16.60 13.13 -15.61
C THR A 374 -17.64 12.14 -16.15
N ARG A 375 -18.17 12.35 -17.37
CA ARG A 375 -19.07 11.39 -18.05
C ARG A 375 -18.38 10.10 -18.51
N GLN A 376 -17.05 10.06 -18.66
CA GLN A 376 -16.36 8.87 -19.18
C GLN A 376 -16.29 7.73 -18.16
N ILE A 377 -16.05 7.99 -16.88
CA ILE A 377 -15.96 6.91 -15.86
C ILE A 377 -17.25 6.08 -15.76
N ASN A 378 -18.43 6.70 -15.84
CA ASN A 378 -19.71 5.98 -15.80
C ASN A 378 -19.86 4.99 -16.98
N LEU A 379 -19.30 5.33 -18.15
CA LEU A 379 -19.25 4.40 -19.29
C LEU A 379 -18.28 3.25 -19.01
N HIS A 380 -17.08 3.51 -18.48
CA HIS A 380 -16.15 2.46 -18.07
C HIS A 380 -16.72 1.54 -16.98
N ILE A 381 -17.47 2.08 -16.02
CA ILE A 381 -18.18 1.28 -15.00
C ILE A 381 -19.19 0.35 -15.68
N THR A 382 -20.00 0.88 -16.61
CA THR A 382 -20.99 0.09 -17.39
C THR A 382 -20.30 -1.01 -18.21
N MET A 383 -19.14 -0.73 -18.79
CA MET A 383 -18.33 -1.68 -19.56
C MET A 383 -17.49 -2.63 -18.70
N GLY A 384 -17.46 -2.47 -17.38
CA GLY A 384 -16.72 -3.30 -16.44
C GLY A 384 -15.23 -2.97 -16.26
N SER A 385 -14.72 -1.88 -16.85
CA SER A 385 -13.34 -1.38 -16.67
C SER A 385 -13.22 -0.15 -15.75
N GLY A 386 -14.29 0.23 -15.04
CA GLY A 386 -14.33 1.40 -14.17
C GLY A 386 -13.21 1.48 -13.13
N TYR A 387 -12.88 0.37 -12.46
CA TYR A 387 -11.75 0.32 -11.51
C TYR A 387 -10.39 0.47 -12.19
N THR A 388 -10.23 -0.05 -13.43
CA THR A 388 -9.00 0.09 -14.23
C THR A 388 -8.79 1.57 -14.62
N TYR A 389 -9.85 2.22 -15.13
CA TYR A 389 -9.87 3.64 -15.46
C TYR A 389 -9.58 4.52 -14.23
N ALA A 390 -10.26 4.27 -13.12
CA ALA A 390 -10.06 5.04 -11.89
C ALA A 390 -8.65 4.85 -11.31
N MET A 391 -8.09 3.64 -11.31
CA MET A 391 -6.71 3.41 -10.85
C MET A 391 -5.68 4.11 -11.73
N LEU A 392 -5.85 4.10 -13.05
CA LEU A 392 -4.99 4.81 -14.00
C LEU A 392 -4.94 6.31 -13.69
N HIS A 393 -6.10 6.95 -13.56
CA HIS A 393 -6.17 8.39 -13.33
C HIS A 393 -5.79 8.78 -11.90
N CYS A 394 -6.15 7.97 -10.88
CA CYS A 394 -5.67 8.17 -9.51
C CYS A 394 -4.13 8.21 -9.44
N LEU A 395 -3.42 7.31 -10.15
CA LEU A 395 -1.96 7.35 -10.24
C LEU A 395 -1.44 8.66 -10.83
N LEU A 396 -2.00 9.11 -11.95
CA LEU A 396 -1.59 10.33 -12.64
C LEU A 396 -1.88 11.59 -11.81
N HIS A 397 -3.06 11.69 -11.18
CA HIS A 397 -3.39 12.79 -10.26
C HIS A 397 -2.52 12.74 -9.01
N CYS A 398 -2.29 11.58 -8.41
CA CYS A 398 -1.40 11.43 -7.25
C CYS A 398 0.02 11.91 -7.58
N ALA A 399 0.56 11.54 -8.75
CA ALA A 399 1.86 12.02 -9.22
C ALA A 399 1.87 13.56 -9.39
N THR A 400 0.83 14.13 -10.02
CA THR A 400 0.67 15.59 -10.17
C THR A 400 0.57 16.31 -8.82
N ILE A 401 -0.18 15.77 -7.86
CA ILE A 401 -0.30 16.33 -6.52
C ILE A 401 1.05 16.26 -5.80
N MET A 402 1.75 15.13 -5.85
CA MET A 402 3.03 14.94 -5.14
C MET A 402 4.14 15.87 -5.63
N VAL A 403 4.29 16.09 -6.94
CA VAL A 403 5.31 17.03 -7.48
C VAL A 403 4.97 18.48 -7.13
N ASN A 404 3.71 18.90 -7.30
CA ASN A 404 3.28 20.27 -7.02
C ASN A 404 3.26 20.58 -5.51
N ARG A 405 2.92 19.60 -4.67
CA ARG A 405 3.06 19.65 -3.21
C ARG A 405 4.51 19.85 -2.80
N ARG A 406 5.47 19.16 -3.44
CA ARG A 406 6.90 19.35 -3.18
C ARG A 406 7.40 20.75 -3.57
N ARG A 407 6.98 21.25 -4.73
CA ARG A 407 7.26 22.62 -5.20
C ARG A 407 6.79 23.67 -4.19
N LEU A 408 5.53 23.59 -3.74
CA LEU A 408 5.00 24.54 -2.76
C LEU A 408 5.58 24.34 -1.35
N LEU A 409 5.88 23.10 -0.95
CA LEU A 409 6.58 22.84 0.32
C LEU A 409 7.95 23.52 0.33
N HIS A 410 8.73 23.42 -0.76
CA HIS A 410 10.02 24.10 -0.87
C HIS A 410 9.88 25.62 -0.73
N LEU A 411 8.92 26.23 -1.43
CA LEU A 411 8.62 27.67 -1.33
C LEU A 411 8.33 28.10 0.12
N VAL A 412 7.44 27.40 0.83
CA VAL A 412 7.03 27.82 2.19
C VAL A 412 8.05 27.48 3.29
N THR A 413 9.05 26.65 3.01
CA THR A 413 10.10 26.27 4.01
C THR A 413 11.45 26.94 3.79
N THR A 414 11.75 27.41 2.59
CA THR A 414 13.11 27.88 2.23
C THR A 414 13.19 29.40 2.11
N ASP A 415 12.13 30.03 1.62
CA ASP A 415 11.99 31.49 1.61
C ASP A 415 11.39 32.00 2.93
N GLY A 416 11.54 33.30 3.19
CA GLY A 416 10.94 34.00 4.33
C GLY A 416 9.41 34.13 4.20
N PHE A 417 8.71 33.01 4.16
CA PHE A 417 7.29 32.92 3.87
C PHE A 417 6.45 33.70 4.89
N SER A 418 5.54 34.52 4.37
CA SER A 418 4.52 35.22 5.13
C SER A 418 3.22 35.24 4.33
N HIS A 419 2.09 35.39 5.00
CA HIS A 419 0.79 35.58 4.32
C HIS A 419 0.72 36.89 3.52
N GLU A 420 1.65 37.84 3.73
CA GLU A 420 1.79 39.06 2.93
C GLU A 420 2.53 38.78 1.63
N THR A 421 3.65 38.06 1.69
CA THR A 421 4.37 37.62 0.48
C THR A 421 3.57 36.62 -0.34
N TRP A 422 2.74 35.77 0.28
CA TRP A 422 1.80 34.90 -0.45
C TRP A 422 0.72 35.68 -1.22
N ARG A 423 0.19 36.78 -0.66
CA ARG A 423 -0.78 37.65 -1.36
C ARG A 423 -0.19 38.35 -2.59
N MET A 424 1.14 38.47 -2.65
CA MET A 424 1.89 39.06 -3.76
C MET A 424 2.62 38.00 -4.60
N VAL A 425 2.29 36.72 -4.43
CA VAL A 425 3.01 35.60 -5.07
C VAL A 425 2.81 35.60 -6.59
N PRO A 426 3.83 35.25 -7.40
CA PRO A 426 3.68 35.09 -8.84
C PRO A 426 2.55 34.11 -9.22
N HIS A 427 1.80 34.42 -10.28
CA HIS A 427 0.65 33.63 -10.75
C HIS A 427 0.92 32.14 -10.95
N VAL A 428 2.16 31.73 -11.25
CA VAL A 428 2.55 30.31 -11.39
C VAL A 428 2.30 29.49 -10.11
N HIS A 429 2.43 30.09 -8.92
CA HIS A 429 2.17 29.40 -7.66
C HIS A 429 0.66 29.27 -7.36
N LEU A 430 -0.15 30.22 -7.81
CA LEU A 430 -1.62 30.10 -7.78
C LEU A 430 -2.08 29.00 -8.74
N GLN A 431 -1.56 28.98 -9.98
CA GLN A 431 -1.81 27.88 -10.94
C GLN A 431 -1.38 26.51 -10.40
N THR A 432 -0.34 26.46 -9.57
CA THR A 432 0.10 25.24 -8.87
C THR A 432 -0.95 24.78 -7.85
N VAL A 433 -1.54 25.70 -7.07
CA VAL A 433 -2.65 25.40 -6.15
C VAL A 433 -3.87 24.93 -6.94
N ASP A 434 -4.29 25.65 -7.98
CA ASP A 434 -5.43 25.29 -8.83
C ASP A 434 -5.28 23.88 -9.45
N ARG A 435 -4.08 23.56 -9.95
CA ARG A 435 -3.74 22.24 -10.52
C ARG A 435 -3.86 21.12 -9.49
N VAL A 436 -3.45 21.36 -8.24
CA VAL A 436 -3.59 20.39 -7.16
C VAL A 436 -5.05 20.24 -6.72
N PHE A 437 -5.81 21.33 -6.63
CA PHE A 437 -7.24 21.28 -6.33
C PHE A 437 -8.02 20.50 -7.39
N ALA A 438 -7.79 20.78 -8.67
CA ALA A 438 -8.42 20.04 -9.77
C ALA A 438 -8.05 18.54 -9.75
N ALA A 439 -6.78 18.21 -9.50
CA ALA A 439 -6.35 16.82 -9.39
C ALA A 439 -6.95 16.12 -8.15
N ALA A 440 -7.13 16.84 -7.03
CA ALA A 440 -7.73 16.31 -5.81
C ALA A 440 -9.24 16.06 -5.98
N ASP A 441 -9.95 17.00 -6.61
CA ASP A 441 -11.36 16.85 -6.98
C ASP A 441 -11.56 15.65 -7.92
N SER A 442 -10.77 15.54 -8.99
CA SER A 442 -10.82 14.36 -9.88
C SER A 442 -10.63 13.04 -9.12
N VAL A 443 -9.68 12.94 -8.19
CA VAL A 443 -9.50 11.71 -7.39
C VAL A 443 -10.75 11.38 -6.57
N VAL A 444 -11.33 12.36 -5.87
CA VAL A 444 -12.54 12.15 -5.06
C VAL A 444 -13.76 11.82 -5.96
N ALA A 445 -13.90 12.51 -7.09
CA ALA A 445 -14.95 12.27 -8.08
C ALA A 445 -14.88 10.86 -8.71
N LEU A 446 -13.68 10.33 -8.98
CA LEU A 446 -13.49 8.96 -9.47
C LEU A 446 -13.98 7.91 -8.46
N LEU A 447 -13.69 8.11 -7.16
CA LEU A 447 -14.16 7.22 -6.09
C LEU A 447 -15.67 7.36 -5.85
N LEU A 448 -16.20 8.59 -5.85
CA LEU A 448 -17.65 8.86 -5.77
C LEU A 448 -18.42 8.24 -6.94
N ALA A 449 -17.89 8.27 -8.16
CA ALA A 449 -18.53 7.63 -9.31
C ALA A 449 -18.57 6.09 -9.15
N LEU A 450 -17.50 5.47 -8.65
CA LEU A 450 -17.49 4.04 -8.35
C LEU A 450 -18.45 3.66 -7.23
N GLU A 451 -18.55 4.47 -6.17
CA GLU A 451 -19.53 4.24 -5.10
C GLU A 451 -20.97 4.41 -5.59
N SER A 452 -21.26 5.49 -6.32
CA SER A 452 -22.62 5.83 -6.77
C SER A 452 -23.22 4.80 -7.73
N ASN A 453 -22.37 4.02 -8.42
CA ASN A 453 -22.78 2.94 -9.33
C ASN A 453 -22.59 1.54 -8.73
N ALA A 454 -22.27 1.43 -7.44
CA ALA A 454 -22.16 0.14 -6.76
C ALA A 454 -23.54 -0.44 -6.41
N ASP A 455 -23.61 -1.78 -6.31
CA ASP A 455 -24.77 -2.45 -5.72
C ASP A 455 -24.89 -2.02 -4.23
N LYS A 456 -26.09 -1.67 -3.76
CA LYS A 456 -26.30 -1.07 -2.42
C LYS A 456 -25.77 -1.91 -1.24
N ASP A 457 -25.73 -3.23 -1.41
CA ASP A 457 -25.26 -4.19 -0.41
C ASP A 457 -23.77 -4.60 -0.61
N ALA A 458 -23.08 -4.04 -1.61
CA ALA A 458 -21.69 -4.38 -1.91
C ALA A 458 -20.72 -3.65 -0.98
N VAL A 459 -19.81 -4.42 -0.37
CA VAL A 459 -18.66 -3.86 0.35
C VAL A 459 -17.61 -3.43 -0.67
N LEU A 460 -17.45 -2.11 -0.83
CA LEU A 460 -16.50 -1.55 -1.78
C LEU A 460 -15.06 -1.72 -1.29
N ASN A 461 -14.26 -2.47 -2.06
CA ASN A 461 -12.84 -2.68 -1.79
C ASN A 461 -12.01 -1.84 -2.77
N PHE A 462 -11.78 -0.57 -2.43
CA PHE A 462 -10.88 0.26 -3.23
C PHE A 462 -9.43 -0.23 -3.14
N PRO A 463 -8.71 -0.34 -4.27
CA PRO A 463 -7.28 -0.61 -4.29
C PRO A 463 -6.49 0.36 -3.40
N LEU A 464 -5.45 -0.14 -2.73
CA LEU A 464 -4.60 0.63 -1.80
C LEU A 464 -4.04 1.91 -2.42
N VAL A 465 -3.65 1.87 -3.70
CA VAL A 465 -3.15 3.04 -4.43
C VAL A 465 -4.21 4.13 -4.64
N MET A 466 -5.48 3.75 -4.83
CA MET A 466 -6.58 4.71 -4.95
C MET A 466 -6.92 5.36 -3.61
N LEU A 467 -6.91 4.56 -2.53
CA LEU A 467 -7.05 5.08 -1.16
C LEU A 467 -5.88 6.02 -0.79
N PHE A 468 -4.64 5.66 -1.15
CA PHE A 468 -3.48 6.53 -0.93
C PHE A 468 -3.52 7.80 -1.79
N SER A 469 -3.99 7.72 -3.03
CA SER A 469 -4.22 8.89 -3.89
C SER A 469 -5.25 9.83 -3.25
N CYS A 470 -6.33 9.28 -2.69
CA CYS A 470 -7.36 10.02 -1.97
C CYS A 470 -6.82 10.67 -0.68
N PHE A 471 -6.02 9.94 0.11
CA PHE A 471 -5.34 10.52 1.27
C PHE A 471 -4.39 11.65 0.87
N THR A 472 -3.57 11.45 -0.17
CA THR A 472 -2.61 12.44 -0.68
C THR A 472 -3.33 13.69 -1.16
N ALA A 473 -4.42 13.54 -1.92
CA ALA A 473 -5.29 14.64 -2.34
C ALA A 473 -5.85 15.43 -1.15
N CYS A 474 -6.55 14.75 -0.24
CA CYS A 474 -7.31 15.41 0.82
C CYS A 474 -6.39 16.01 1.90
N SER A 475 -5.28 15.37 2.25
CA SER A 475 -4.30 15.94 3.18
C SER A 475 -3.61 17.18 2.60
N THR A 476 -3.31 17.18 1.30
CA THR A 476 -2.72 18.36 0.62
C THR A 476 -3.70 19.53 0.55
N VAL A 477 -4.96 19.27 0.19
CA VAL A 477 -6.04 20.28 0.21
C VAL A 477 -6.25 20.84 1.61
N ALA A 478 -6.38 19.98 2.63
CA ALA A 478 -6.52 20.41 4.02
C ALA A 478 -5.32 21.24 4.49
N TRP A 479 -4.09 20.85 4.13
CA TRP A 479 -2.89 21.62 4.43
C TRP A 479 -2.90 23.00 3.77
N PHE A 480 -3.26 23.11 2.49
CA PHE A 480 -3.37 24.41 1.82
C PHE A 480 -4.37 25.33 2.50
N SER A 481 -5.53 24.82 2.90
CA SER A 481 -6.56 25.64 3.56
C SER A 481 -6.13 26.05 4.98
N LEU A 482 -5.58 25.12 5.76
CA LEU A 482 -5.05 25.40 7.11
C LEU A 482 -3.85 26.36 7.10
N LYS A 483 -3.00 26.31 6.07
CA LYS A 483 -1.86 27.21 5.85
C LYS A 483 -2.27 28.55 5.20
N GLY A 484 -3.55 28.76 4.90
CA GLY A 484 -4.05 29.99 4.26
C GLY A 484 -3.51 30.22 2.85
N LEU A 485 -3.23 29.13 2.12
CA LEU A 485 -2.79 29.15 0.71
C LEU A 485 -3.99 29.08 -0.26
N THR A 486 -5.14 28.59 0.20
CA THR A 486 -6.38 28.46 -0.59
C THR A 486 -7.07 29.82 -0.79
N PRO A 487 -7.53 30.15 -2.02
CA PRO A 487 -8.47 31.25 -2.25
C PRO A 487 -9.77 31.09 -1.44
N GLY A 488 -10.28 32.17 -0.84
CA GLY A 488 -11.38 32.07 0.13
C GLY A 488 -12.72 31.56 -0.43
N ASP A 489 -12.91 31.66 -1.75
CA ASP A 489 -14.05 31.12 -2.50
C ASP A 489 -13.99 29.59 -2.66
N LEU A 490 -12.84 28.96 -2.42
CA LEU A 490 -12.65 27.51 -2.51
C LEU A 490 -12.70 26.79 -1.15
N ASN A 491 -12.94 27.49 -0.05
CA ASN A 491 -12.98 26.88 1.30
C ASN A 491 -14.07 25.81 1.44
N GLU A 492 -15.30 26.07 0.98
CA GLU A 492 -16.40 25.08 1.02
C GLU A 492 -16.09 23.84 0.16
N THR A 493 -15.45 24.05 -0.99
CA THR A 493 -14.96 22.98 -1.88
C THR A 493 -13.89 22.15 -1.19
N ALA A 494 -12.92 22.80 -0.51
CA ALA A 494 -11.88 22.14 0.26
C ALA A 494 -12.47 21.28 1.40
N GLU A 495 -13.42 21.82 2.17
CA GLU A 495 -14.14 21.05 3.19
C GLU A 495 -14.89 19.84 2.59
N SER A 496 -15.47 19.98 1.39
CA SER A 496 -16.17 18.87 0.73
C SER A 496 -15.22 17.75 0.32
N ILE A 497 -14.14 18.09 -0.41
CA ILE A 497 -13.12 17.13 -0.85
C ILE A 497 -12.55 16.37 0.36
N VAL A 498 -12.20 17.08 1.43
CA VAL A 498 -11.63 16.50 2.66
C VAL A 498 -12.63 15.58 3.38
N ARG A 499 -13.89 16.00 3.49
CA ARG A 499 -14.95 15.21 4.13
C ARG A 499 -15.26 13.92 3.38
N ASP A 500 -15.39 14.01 2.06
CA ASP A 500 -15.78 12.87 1.22
C ASP A 500 -14.62 11.86 1.12
N GLY A 501 -13.38 12.35 0.98
CA GLY A 501 -12.18 11.51 1.06
C GLY A 501 -11.96 10.86 2.43
N MET A 502 -12.26 11.56 3.53
CA MET A 502 -12.20 10.98 4.88
C MET A 502 -13.15 9.79 5.02
N ARG A 503 -14.34 9.83 4.41
CA ARG A 503 -15.28 8.69 4.39
C ARG A 503 -14.69 7.49 3.66
N PHE A 504 -14.13 7.68 2.45
CA PHE A 504 -13.48 6.58 1.73
C PHE A 504 -12.31 5.97 2.49
N LEU A 505 -11.53 6.77 3.21
CA LEU A 505 -10.46 6.27 4.08
C LEU A 505 -10.99 5.55 5.31
N GLN A 506 -12.14 5.95 5.88
CA GLN A 506 -12.79 5.25 6.98
C GLN A 506 -13.23 3.84 6.57
N ASP A 507 -13.91 3.73 5.44
CA ASP A 507 -14.37 2.45 4.90
C ASP A 507 -13.17 1.58 4.45
N GLY A 508 -12.18 2.21 3.81
CA GLY A 508 -10.90 1.58 3.47
C GLY A 508 -10.14 1.05 4.70
N ALA A 509 -10.15 1.76 5.82
CA ALA A 509 -9.50 1.35 7.07
C ALA A 509 -10.15 0.13 7.75
N ASN A 510 -11.43 -0.15 7.48
CA ASN A 510 -12.11 -1.37 7.93
C ASN A 510 -11.67 -2.62 7.13
N ILE A 511 -11.17 -2.42 5.89
CA ILE A 511 -10.75 -3.49 4.97
C ILE A 511 -9.22 -3.67 4.99
N TRP A 512 -8.48 -2.57 5.11
CA TRP A 512 -7.04 -2.48 4.98
C TRP A 512 -6.40 -1.82 6.20
N ILE A 513 -5.61 -2.59 6.95
CA ILE A 513 -4.87 -2.11 8.13
C ILE A 513 -3.91 -0.97 7.74
N LEU A 514 -3.39 -1.01 6.50
CA LEU A 514 -2.53 0.05 5.93
C LEU A 514 -3.21 1.42 5.84
N ALA A 515 -4.53 1.49 5.68
CA ALA A 515 -5.27 2.76 5.57
C ALA A 515 -5.61 3.40 6.93
N VAL A 516 -5.49 2.66 8.04
CA VAL A 516 -5.82 3.16 9.39
C VAL A 516 -5.04 4.42 9.78
N PRO A 517 -3.70 4.55 9.54
CA PRO A 517 -2.97 5.78 9.83
C PRO A 517 -3.42 6.96 8.97
N TRP A 518 -3.70 6.73 7.68
CA TRP A 518 -4.17 7.77 6.74
C TRP A 518 -5.53 8.35 7.17
N TYR A 519 -6.47 7.48 7.52
CA TYR A 519 -7.78 7.88 8.06
C TYR A 519 -7.64 8.70 9.34
N ARG A 520 -6.83 8.23 10.31
CA ARG A 520 -6.60 8.94 11.58
C ARG A 520 -5.97 10.31 11.37
N HIS A 521 -4.97 10.41 10.50
CA HIS A 521 -4.31 11.66 10.15
C HIS A 521 -5.32 12.64 9.54
N LEU A 522 -6.02 12.24 8.48
CA LEU A 522 -6.99 13.12 7.80
C LEU A 522 -8.15 13.53 8.72
N SER A 523 -8.56 12.65 9.64
CA SER A 523 -9.58 12.97 10.66
C SER A 523 -9.17 14.13 11.58
N VAL A 524 -7.88 14.22 11.93
CA VAL A 524 -7.36 15.36 12.72
C VAL A 524 -7.38 16.63 11.89
N MET A 525 -6.90 16.60 10.64
CA MET A 525 -6.92 17.75 9.74
C MET A 525 -8.35 18.26 9.50
N ASN A 526 -9.30 17.36 9.23
CA ASN A 526 -10.72 17.68 9.05
C ASN A 526 -11.34 18.28 10.33
N LYS A 527 -10.98 17.80 11.53
CA LYS A 527 -11.44 18.41 12.80
C LYS A 527 -10.97 19.86 12.91
N VAL A 528 -9.70 20.14 12.61
CA VAL A 528 -9.13 21.48 12.75
C VAL A 528 -9.66 22.43 11.67
N LEU A 529 -9.79 21.97 10.43
CA LEU A 529 -10.34 22.75 9.30
C LEU A 529 -11.73 23.31 9.63
N ARG A 530 -12.65 22.43 10.02
CA ARG A 530 -14.04 22.78 10.41
C ARG A 530 -14.15 23.65 11.66
N ASN A 531 -13.12 23.67 12.51
CA ASN A 531 -13.05 24.54 13.68
C ASN A 531 -12.48 25.93 13.34
N GLY A 532 -11.58 26.02 12.35
CA GLY A 532 -11.01 27.27 11.86
C GLY A 532 -12.05 28.19 11.23
N ASP A 533 -12.92 27.66 10.37
CA ASP A 533 -14.00 28.42 9.76
C ASP A 533 -15.04 28.90 10.78
N ARG A 534 -15.33 28.08 11.81
CA ARG A 534 -16.20 28.47 12.93
C ARG A 534 -15.60 29.58 13.81
N ALA A 535 -14.28 29.73 13.83
CA ALA A 535 -13.63 30.87 14.47
C ALA A 535 -13.71 32.11 13.57
N HIS A 536 -13.42 31.98 12.26
CA HIS A 536 -13.53 33.08 11.29
C HIS A 536 -14.94 33.65 11.16
N GLN A 537 -15.97 32.79 11.12
CA GLN A 537 -17.39 33.20 11.09
C GLN A 537 -17.84 33.93 12.37
N ARG A 538 -17.15 33.72 13.50
CA ARG A 538 -17.41 34.46 14.77
C ARG A 538 -16.69 35.81 14.85
N THR A 539 -15.69 36.04 14.00
CA THR A 539 -14.93 37.30 13.94
C THR A 539 -15.36 38.24 12.82
N GLN A 540 -16.27 37.83 11.92
CA GLN A 540 -16.97 38.79 11.07
C GLN A 540 -18.00 39.55 11.92
N PRO A 541 -17.94 40.89 12.02
CA PRO A 541 -18.99 41.66 12.67
C PRO A 541 -20.26 41.61 11.81
N GLU A 542 -21.42 41.39 12.44
CA GLU A 542 -22.70 41.57 11.76
C GLU A 542 -22.78 42.98 11.15
N PRO A 543 -23.34 43.13 9.93
CA PRO A 543 -23.61 44.45 9.38
C PRO A 543 -24.61 45.16 10.28
N ILE A 544 -24.16 46.22 10.95
CA ILE A 544 -25.00 47.04 11.83
C ILE A 544 -26.09 47.69 10.98
N VAL A 545 -27.29 47.11 11.01
CA VAL A 545 -28.48 47.72 10.41
C VAL A 545 -28.88 48.92 11.29
N PRO A 546 -28.88 50.16 10.78
CA PRO A 546 -29.20 51.32 11.61
C PRO A 546 -30.66 51.30 12.03
N LEU A 547 -30.92 51.08 13.33
CA LEU A 547 -32.25 51.19 13.91
C LEU A 547 -32.63 52.68 14.00
N MET A 548 -33.17 53.24 12.92
CA MET A 548 -33.85 54.53 12.97
C MET A 548 -35.17 54.37 13.75
N LYS A 549 -35.20 54.87 14.98
CA LYS A 549 -36.46 55.22 15.65
C LYS A 549 -36.98 56.52 15.06
N GLU A 550 -38.12 56.46 14.37
CA GLU A 550 -38.95 57.64 14.15
C GLU A 550 -40.01 57.71 15.25
N ASP A 551 -39.97 58.78 16.04
CA ASP A 551 -40.99 59.09 17.03
C ASP A 551 -42.25 59.65 16.36
N THR A 552 -43.40 59.30 16.92
CA THR A 552 -44.74 59.54 16.37
C THR A 552 -45.17 61.00 16.49
N ALA A 553 -45.75 61.57 15.43
CA ALA A 553 -46.61 62.76 15.52
C ALA A 553 -47.71 62.81 14.44
N SER A 554 -48.94 62.50 14.87
CA SER A 554 -50.23 63.08 14.44
C SER A 554 -50.73 62.99 12.97
N GLN A 555 -51.94 62.43 12.87
CA GLN A 555 -52.84 62.27 11.71
C GLN A 555 -53.48 63.61 11.23
N PRO A 556 -54.17 63.70 10.07
CA PRO A 556 -55.58 63.24 9.98
C PRO A 556 -56.12 62.68 8.61
N ASP A 557 -57.18 61.87 8.72
CA ASP A 557 -58.40 61.69 7.89
C ASP A 557 -58.44 61.33 6.36
N ASN A 558 -58.87 60.08 6.10
CA ASN A 558 -59.97 59.60 5.20
C ASN A 558 -59.96 59.80 3.64
N PRO A 559 -60.81 59.08 2.84
CA PRO A 559 -61.25 57.66 2.87
C PRO A 559 -61.24 56.93 1.47
N ASP A 560 -61.88 55.75 1.38
CA ASP A 560 -62.33 54.97 0.18
C ASP A 560 -61.26 54.19 -0.65
N SER A 561 -61.49 52.98 -1.20
CA SER A 561 -62.69 52.08 -1.24
C SER A 561 -62.31 50.60 -1.54
N MET A 562 -63.07 49.64 -0.95
CA MET A 562 -63.61 48.33 -1.47
C MET A 562 -62.96 47.51 -2.63
N ASP A 563 -63.13 46.17 -2.78
CA ASP A 563 -63.46 45.01 -1.90
C ASP A 563 -63.42 43.67 -2.72
N TYR A 564 -63.75 42.50 -2.11
CA TYR A 564 -63.91 41.11 -2.66
C TYR A 564 -62.64 40.28 -2.99
N GLU A 565 -62.25 39.22 -2.25
CA GLU A 565 -62.84 37.85 -2.00
C GLU A 565 -62.62 36.82 -3.15
N ARG A 566 -61.78 35.77 -2.96
CA ARG A 566 -62.04 34.39 -2.40
C ARG A 566 -62.69 33.40 -3.42
N PRO A 567 -62.70 32.05 -3.23
CA PRO A 567 -62.58 31.27 -1.98
C PRO A 567 -61.64 30.03 -1.98
N GLN A 568 -61.70 29.28 -0.87
CA GLN A 568 -60.90 28.10 -0.48
C GLN A 568 -61.63 26.77 -0.69
N SER A 569 -60.92 25.64 -0.59
CA SER A 569 -61.44 24.32 -0.13
C SER A 569 -60.29 23.33 0.11
N ALA A 570 -60.32 22.33 1.00
CA ALA A 570 -61.03 22.09 2.26
C ALA A 570 -60.36 20.87 2.96
N ASN A 571 -60.61 20.66 4.26
CA ASN A 571 -59.99 19.59 5.06
C ASN A 571 -60.41 18.16 4.68
N ALA A 572 -59.55 17.19 5.00
CA ALA A 572 -59.95 15.89 5.53
C ALA A 572 -59.01 15.51 6.69
N GLN A 573 -59.56 15.00 7.78
CA GLN A 573 -58.85 14.72 9.04
C GLN A 573 -59.48 13.47 9.67
N GLU A 574 -58.67 12.48 10.03
CA GLU A 574 -59.14 11.30 10.77
C GLU A 574 -58.12 10.95 11.87
N GLN A 575 -58.62 10.63 13.07
CA GLN A 575 -57.84 10.43 14.28
C GLN A 575 -57.64 8.94 14.59
N THR A 576 -56.57 8.59 15.30
CA THR A 576 -56.65 7.59 16.40
C THR A 576 -55.46 7.71 17.37
N ASP A 577 -55.75 7.49 18.65
CA ASP A 577 -54.99 7.87 19.86
C ASP A 577 -53.55 7.34 20.07
N GLY A 578 -52.80 8.05 20.94
CA GLY A 578 -51.63 7.48 21.64
C GLY A 578 -50.69 8.42 22.42
N ARG A 579 -51.06 8.82 23.66
CA ARG A 579 -50.23 9.35 24.81
C ARG A 579 -48.70 9.55 24.54
N GLY A 580 -48.06 10.71 24.73
CA GLY A 580 -48.04 11.61 25.90
C GLY A 580 -47.22 11.02 27.08
N SER A 581 -46.16 11.61 27.67
CA SER A 581 -45.48 12.92 27.51
C SER A 581 -44.02 12.88 28.08
N GLU A 582 -43.18 13.88 27.73
CA GLU A 582 -41.98 14.51 28.40
C GLU A 582 -41.36 13.98 29.74
N PRO A 583 -40.16 14.49 30.19
CA PRO A 583 -38.92 14.92 29.53
C PRO A 583 -37.64 14.35 30.26
N PRO A 584 -36.37 14.69 29.89
CA PRO A 584 -35.18 14.01 30.45
C PRO A 584 -34.61 14.62 31.74
N ARG A 585 -33.91 13.81 32.57
CA ARG A 585 -33.09 14.26 33.72
C ARG A 585 -31.67 13.69 33.72
N LYS A 586 -30.73 14.49 34.23
CA LYS A 586 -29.28 14.24 34.29
C LYS A 586 -28.83 13.67 35.65
N SER A 587 -27.63 13.08 35.63
CA SER A 587 -26.64 13.01 36.74
C SER A 587 -26.89 12.00 37.88
N GLY A 588 -25.80 11.41 38.39
CA GLY A 588 -25.81 10.55 39.59
C GLY A 588 -24.60 9.61 39.71
N PHE A 589 -23.44 10.13 40.11
CA PHE A 589 -22.27 9.33 40.51
C PHE A 589 -22.38 8.92 41.98
N THR A 590 -22.20 7.64 42.34
CA THR A 590 -21.52 7.24 43.60
C THR A 590 -21.06 5.77 43.60
N THR A 591 -19.97 5.51 44.31
CA THR A 591 -19.38 4.19 44.64
C THR A 591 -19.87 3.69 46.02
N ILE A 592 -19.70 2.38 46.32
CA ILE A 592 -19.18 1.80 47.61
C ILE A 592 -19.21 0.25 47.61
N ASN A 593 -18.42 -0.37 48.49
CA ASN A 593 -17.89 -1.77 48.47
C ASN A 593 -18.68 -2.84 49.27
N GLY A 594 -18.32 -4.12 49.00
CA GLY A 594 -18.33 -5.28 49.95
C GLY A 594 -18.77 -6.61 49.29
N GLY A 595 -18.20 -7.81 49.52
CA GLY A 595 -17.02 -8.26 50.30
C GLY A 595 -17.28 -9.61 51.02
N SER A 596 -16.34 -10.53 51.32
CA SER A 596 -14.92 -10.71 50.94
C SER A 596 -14.43 -12.11 51.41
N VAL A 597 -13.68 -12.89 50.60
CA VAL A 597 -13.10 -14.21 50.98
C VAL A 597 -11.74 -14.45 50.26
N GLY A 598 -10.69 -15.07 50.83
CA GLY A 598 -10.51 -15.42 52.25
C GLY A 598 -9.54 -16.56 52.66
N VAL A 599 -8.43 -16.87 51.96
CA VAL A 599 -7.43 -17.87 52.46
C VAL A 599 -5.97 -17.37 52.36
N SER A 600 -5.18 -17.62 53.42
CA SER A 600 -3.74 -17.34 53.65
C SER A 600 -3.33 -17.98 55.00
N PRO A 601 -2.05 -17.97 55.47
CA PRO A 601 -0.72 -18.03 54.84
C PRO A 601 0.07 -19.28 55.39
N PRO A 602 1.40 -19.32 55.72
CA PRO A 602 2.15 -18.42 56.62
C PRO A 602 3.54 -17.94 56.09
N ALA A 603 4.22 -17.09 56.88
CA ALA A 603 5.50 -16.44 56.57
C ALA A 603 6.58 -16.71 57.63
N THR A 604 7.87 -16.38 57.37
CA THR A 604 8.85 -15.97 58.40
C THR A 604 10.16 -15.36 57.84
N ALA A 605 10.79 -14.50 58.66
CA ALA A 605 12.23 -14.15 58.75
C ALA A 605 12.77 -12.89 58.00
N SER A 606 13.72 -12.21 58.66
CA SER A 606 14.27 -10.88 58.35
C SER A 606 15.84 -10.91 58.28
N PRO A 607 16.65 -9.82 58.37
CA PRO A 607 17.70 -9.54 57.37
C PRO A 607 19.16 -9.51 57.90
N PRO A 608 20.17 -9.27 57.01
CA PRO A 608 21.45 -8.66 57.40
C PRO A 608 21.93 -7.46 56.53
N PRO A 609 23.01 -6.72 56.91
CA PRO A 609 23.21 -5.31 56.52
C PRO A 609 24.55 -4.92 55.83
N GLY A 610 24.61 -3.69 55.30
CA GLY A 610 25.83 -2.93 54.90
C GLY A 610 26.46 -3.37 53.56
N GLN A 611 27.18 -2.55 52.79
CA GLN A 611 27.48 -1.10 52.79
C GLN A 611 27.50 -0.63 51.29
N THR A 612 27.76 0.62 50.86
CA THR A 612 28.35 1.83 51.48
C THR A 612 27.67 3.10 50.88
N LYS A 613 28.37 4.25 50.79
CA LYS A 613 27.87 5.53 50.25
C LYS A 613 28.99 6.22 49.45
N ALA A 614 28.66 6.90 48.36
CA ALA A 614 29.51 7.92 47.75
C ALA A 614 28.63 9.13 47.40
N GLU A 615 29.08 10.33 47.74
CA GLU A 615 28.25 11.55 47.71
C GLU A 615 28.41 12.35 46.41
N SER A 616 27.43 13.21 46.14
CA SER A 616 27.53 14.30 45.16
C SER A 616 26.79 15.52 45.74
N PRO A 617 27.28 16.74 45.48
CA PRO A 617 26.86 17.91 46.25
C PRO A 617 25.54 18.52 45.76
N ALA A 618 24.78 19.09 46.69
CA ALA A 618 23.71 20.05 46.38
C ALA A 618 24.28 21.43 46.05
N PRO A 619 23.49 22.33 45.45
CA PRO A 619 23.04 23.45 46.30
C PRO A 619 21.61 23.97 46.08
N SER A 620 21.11 24.62 47.15
CA SER A 620 20.16 25.75 47.18
C SER A 620 18.79 25.65 46.49
N SER A 621 17.76 25.54 47.32
CA SER A 621 16.37 25.92 47.01
C SER A 621 16.16 27.44 47.07
N SER A 622 15.50 28.00 46.06
CA SER A 622 14.75 29.26 46.18
C SER A 622 13.40 29.08 45.48
N GLY A 623 12.33 29.63 46.08
CA GLY A 623 10.96 29.17 45.79
C GLY A 623 10.36 29.71 44.49
N GLN A 624 9.54 28.87 43.85
CA GLN A 624 8.55 29.27 42.85
C GLN A 624 7.17 28.70 43.24
N PRO A 625 6.06 29.38 42.87
CA PRO A 625 4.72 28.94 43.21
C PRO A 625 4.35 27.65 42.49
N ALA A 626 3.41 26.89 43.05
CA ALA A 626 2.95 25.63 42.48
C ALA A 626 2.22 25.87 41.15
N GLU A 627 2.85 25.52 40.02
CA GLU A 627 2.15 25.35 38.77
C GLU A 627 1.26 24.11 38.83
N SER A 628 -0.03 24.32 38.59
CA SER A 628 -1.02 23.26 38.42
C SER A 628 -0.62 22.35 37.26
N ALA A 629 -0.65 21.03 37.47
CA ALA A 629 -0.48 20.06 36.39
C ALA A 629 -1.47 20.37 35.24
N PRO A 630 -1.01 20.43 33.97
CA PRO A 630 -1.88 20.74 32.85
C PRO A 630 -2.94 19.64 32.68
N ALA A 631 -4.20 20.06 32.58
CA ALA A 631 -5.30 19.17 32.30
C ALA A 631 -5.16 18.54 30.90
N ALA A 632 -5.62 17.30 30.74
CA ALA A 632 -5.61 16.63 29.45
C ALA A 632 -6.55 17.34 28.46
N GLY A 633 -5.99 18.03 27.46
CA GLY A 633 -6.80 18.77 26.49
C GLY A 633 -6.06 19.73 25.55
N ASN A 634 -4.84 19.43 25.08
CA ASN A 634 -4.23 20.21 23.99
C ASN A 634 -4.86 19.84 22.65
N ASP A 635 -5.91 20.56 22.26
CA ASP A 635 -6.33 20.61 20.86
C ASP A 635 -5.29 21.40 20.06
N MET A 636 -4.60 20.71 19.14
CA MET A 636 -3.54 21.28 18.31
C MET A 636 -4.08 22.40 17.41
N THR A 637 -3.38 23.53 17.36
CA THR A 637 -3.76 24.66 16.51
C THR A 637 -3.49 24.36 15.02
N ALA A 638 -4.14 25.10 14.12
CA ALA A 638 -3.90 24.98 12.68
C ALA A 638 -2.43 25.21 12.30
N ALA A 639 -1.77 26.19 12.92
CA ALA A 639 -0.36 26.49 12.67
C ALA A 639 0.58 25.36 13.11
N GLU A 640 0.37 24.81 14.32
CA GLU A 640 1.14 23.65 14.81
C GLU A 640 0.93 22.41 13.92
N LEU A 641 -0.30 22.17 13.47
CA LEU A 641 -0.63 21.05 12.59
C LEU A 641 0.02 21.20 11.21
N CYS A 642 0.03 22.41 10.63
CA CYS A 642 0.76 22.68 9.39
C CYS A 642 2.27 22.42 9.54
N VAL A 643 2.91 22.89 10.60
CA VAL A 643 4.35 22.67 10.85
C VAL A 643 4.64 21.18 11.05
N ALA A 644 3.79 20.46 11.78
CA ALA A 644 3.92 19.01 11.95
C ALA A 644 3.77 18.25 10.62
N PHE A 645 2.80 18.64 9.79
CA PHE A 645 2.59 18.04 8.46
C PHE A 645 3.73 18.34 7.49
N GLU A 646 4.18 19.60 7.42
CA GLU A 646 5.32 20.02 6.60
C GLU A 646 6.58 19.23 6.95
N ARG A 647 6.83 18.98 8.24
CA ARG A 647 7.91 18.09 8.69
C ARG A 647 7.71 16.65 8.21
N GLN A 648 6.52 16.08 8.36
CA GLN A 648 6.22 14.72 7.88
C GLN A 648 6.40 14.59 6.36
N LEU A 649 6.09 15.63 5.58
CA LEU A 649 6.35 15.68 4.14
C LEU A 649 7.84 15.80 3.80
N LEU A 650 8.64 16.46 4.63
CA LEU A 650 10.11 16.51 4.49
C LEU A 650 10.78 15.19 4.88
N GLU A 651 10.24 14.49 5.89
CA GLU A 651 10.69 13.16 6.35
C GLU A 651 10.13 12.00 5.50
N LEU A 652 9.21 12.29 4.57
CA LEU A 652 8.52 11.35 3.66
C LEU A 652 7.67 10.29 4.39
N ASP A 653 7.12 10.66 5.55
CA ASP A 653 6.35 9.75 6.43
C ASP A 653 5.09 9.19 5.77
N ASP A 654 4.42 9.96 4.92
CA ASP A 654 3.21 9.51 4.19
C ASP A 654 3.53 8.42 3.17
N LEU A 655 4.61 8.62 2.42
CA LEU A 655 5.17 7.70 1.45
C LEU A 655 5.79 6.46 2.14
N ALA A 656 6.45 6.64 3.29
CA ALA A 656 6.93 5.53 4.12
C ALA A 656 5.74 4.69 4.63
N ALA A 657 4.69 5.34 5.14
CA ALA A 657 3.45 4.67 5.55
C ALA A 657 2.76 3.95 4.39
N PHE A 658 2.82 4.49 3.16
CA PHE A 658 2.37 3.80 1.94
C PHE A 658 3.14 2.51 1.68
N MET A 659 4.47 2.55 1.76
CA MET A 659 5.33 1.36 1.59
C MET A 659 5.32 0.40 2.81
N GLY A 660 4.45 0.64 3.79
CA GLY A 660 4.35 -0.12 5.03
C GLY A 660 5.58 0.02 5.95
N GLY A 661 6.35 1.09 5.79
CA GLY A 661 7.30 1.59 6.78
C GLY A 661 6.60 2.30 7.96
N GLY A 662 7.41 2.69 8.95
CA GLY A 662 6.92 3.24 10.22
C GLY A 662 6.61 2.14 11.24
N VAL A 663 7.69 1.64 11.87
CA VAL A 663 7.73 0.79 13.08
C VAL A 663 8.65 1.47 14.07
#